data_AF-A0A6I3SNC8-F1
#
_entry.id   AF-A0A6I3SNC8-F1
#
_cell.length_a   1.000
_cell.length_b   1.000
_cell.length_c   1.000
_cell.angle_alpha   90.00
_cell.angle_beta   90.00
_cell.angle_gamma   90.00
#
_symmetry.space_group_name_H-M   'P 1'
#
loop_
_entity.id
_entity.type
_entity.pdbx_description
1 polymer ?
#
loop_
_entity_poly.entity_id
_entity_poly.type
_entity_poly.pdbx_seq_one_letter_code
_entity_poly.pdbx_strand_id
1 'polypeptide(L)'
;MLSAGGKYLNEQKTQQSLNTVDFLKLFHDPGEIVHAFVRQENGGDAVRDIPFEYSPTAIAEAMTQLEDYNRRGFGVYFVVNTGGTKDSEITGIRAHFMEMDDVSLDEQRKLIDNFPLDPSLLVYSGGKSYHAYWFVQDAKVSMFRHIQERLIKSFNSDPSLVNSAQKMRLPGFNNCKPNGHTCEVIHYSGKVYRQEDIVAATPDVYSPVKVTRQFDCDQSEYAEFRDMVVSELDKAKDYDNKTSCRCIYPDHKDRNASTVFFWDSGNYYCHVCGNRNILDALEYSGDFDDAVDFAKINGLYRYGDEAEVIQSVGQSFEEYVEDVWDYAHVMTDIPVINIGDLPEISDPLAQEIARLSAKNTIRTMSKRNKVVQLSHARDVENLARLFGHPEPLGKITAIAGQPGFSKTTLMKQFGRTASALDHSFGAIFVCRTKNDMHDLASYLNGVADIDGHEKDKLLLLDEVIEQKAFIMESWNPKLCSQGHKEYTFGMCYGANCDKQRNCPLIKQYGLQKRYPIVIMTHERLMMDNERDGYFVSQYGQWEDYLGKRHRRRVMIIDEKPELIRSTILDSNSMKLLVKKVQDVVSELNDDGKKYYRKVKDINEIAKAINLIAQWQISDSNLVNVSLDEESMKQLKKSMPGLRSFLRKHIGMDEFKLFYDIEHLFMNRFAVITTHHGIKDESKNWQISFARWRPIASDSMNVFILDGTSDISADYADPRRFQRYDCADIRSYKNWTIYQAKISISKTKLSQPQDIVAEINQNVVDVVRRDILPRHKRTLVVTLKNNATSLSRLFANEISEEKVTVAYDGNLIGTNEYQDYTCVVFTSRIEYPPALIEANHALVEQSILGRSMDELGYFGTYGTFRYRNRVYYTSASMEAVRLLKTAENMVQGSLRIDRDPNSSQKVEMWLFDKNPYLAQFIQQKKLKGCLLETVAFEEFKQKKSDAATYKLADIAVEALQQRADDKLPKKELAKLAGIKERALAWNLSREDVQKAFEQKGLKISHRYVERS
;
A
#
# COMPACT_ATOMS: atom_id res chain seq x y z
N MET A 1 33.19 -47.05 12.60
CA MET A 1 32.93 -48.46 12.20
C MET A 1 31.50 -48.80 12.56
N LEU A 2 30.81 -49.50 11.65
CA LEU A 2 29.40 -49.97 11.66
C LEU A 2 28.36 -48.87 11.30
N SER A 3 28.13 -48.58 10.01
CA SER A 3 27.31 -49.31 9.02
C SER A 3 25.80 -49.03 9.13
N ALA A 4 25.34 -47.90 8.60
CA ALA A 4 23.98 -47.78 8.08
C ALA A 4 24.00 -48.32 6.65
N GLY A 5 23.63 -49.59 6.49
CA GLY A 5 23.62 -50.28 5.22
C GLY A 5 22.61 -49.64 4.26
N GLY A 6 23.09 -49.21 3.09
CA GLY A 6 22.21 -48.89 1.96
C GLY A 6 21.35 -50.10 1.64
N LYS A 7 20.06 -49.86 1.41
CA LYS A 7 18.99 -50.88 1.28
C LYS A 7 19.31 -52.02 0.30
N TYR A 8 20.24 -51.81 -0.63
CA TYR A 8 20.60 -52.81 -1.65
C TYR A 8 22.10 -53.13 -1.74
N LEU A 9 22.84 -53.05 -0.63
CA LEU A 9 24.26 -53.46 -0.58
C LEU A 9 24.49 -54.90 -0.12
N ASN A 10 23.45 -55.65 0.29
CA ASN A 10 23.59 -57.02 0.81
C ASN A 10 22.76 -58.10 0.10
N GLU A 11 22.13 -57.82 -1.05
CA GLU A 11 21.47 -58.86 -1.86
C GLU A 11 22.41 -59.41 -2.95
N GLN A 12 23.56 -59.95 -2.53
CA GLN A 12 24.15 -61.07 -3.27
C GLN A 12 23.30 -62.32 -2.99
N LYS A 13 22.17 -62.47 -3.73
CA LYS A 13 21.49 -63.73 -4.07
C LYS A 13 20.02 -63.49 -4.44
N THR A 14 19.79 -62.94 -5.63
CA THR A 14 18.94 -63.49 -6.71
C THR A 14 18.90 -62.45 -7.84
N GLN A 15 20.05 -62.20 -8.47
CA GLN A 15 20.07 -61.57 -9.79
C GLN A 15 19.43 -62.56 -10.76
N GLN A 16 18.11 -62.48 -10.97
CA GLN A 16 17.60 -62.80 -12.28
C GLN A 16 18.18 -61.72 -13.20
N SER A 17 19.25 -62.05 -13.91
CA SER A 17 19.74 -61.20 -14.99
C SER A 17 18.63 -61.15 -16.03
N LEU A 18 17.81 -60.11 -15.98
CA LEU A 18 16.83 -59.83 -17.01
C LEU A 18 17.60 -59.62 -18.31
N ASN A 19 17.50 -60.59 -19.22
CA ASN A 19 18.02 -60.40 -20.56
C ASN A 19 17.18 -59.30 -21.26
N THR A 20 17.70 -58.76 -22.36
CA THR A 20 17.05 -57.64 -23.06
C THR A 20 15.61 -57.93 -23.49
N VAL A 21 15.31 -59.18 -23.84
CA VAL A 21 13.95 -59.60 -24.24
C VAL A 21 13.01 -59.54 -23.05
N ASP A 22 13.43 -60.08 -21.90
CA ASP A 22 12.60 -60.08 -20.69
C ASP A 22 12.47 -58.69 -20.07
N PHE A 23 13.48 -57.82 -20.22
CA PHE A 23 13.37 -56.41 -19.88
C PHE A 23 12.30 -55.69 -20.71
N LEU A 24 12.28 -55.89 -22.02
CA LEU A 24 11.30 -55.23 -22.90
C LEU A 24 9.86 -55.67 -22.64
N LYS A 25 9.66 -56.95 -22.25
CA LYS A 25 8.34 -57.46 -21.83
C LYS A 25 7.80 -56.80 -20.56
N LEU A 26 8.63 -56.10 -19.78
CA LEU A 26 8.16 -55.34 -18.61
C LEU A 26 7.40 -54.07 -19.02
N PHE A 27 7.65 -53.56 -20.22
CA PHE A 27 7.08 -52.31 -20.73
C PHE A 27 6.07 -52.53 -21.86
N HIS A 28 6.22 -53.60 -22.64
CA HIS A 28 5.44 -53.83 -23.86
C HIS A 28 4.76 -55.21 -23.86
N ASP A 29 3.45 -55.23 -24.11
CA ASP A 29 2.64 -56.45 -24.25
C ASP A 29 2.95 -57.18 -25.57
N PRO A 30 2.77 -58.52 -25.70
CA PRO A 30 3.19 -59.30 -26.86
C PRO A 30 2.65 -58.86 -28.24
N GLY A 31 1.54 -58.10 -28.27
CA GLY A 31 0.92 -57.56 -29.48
C GLY A 31 1.27 -56.09 -29.79
N GLU A 32 2.03 -55.42 -28.92
CA GLU A 32 2.46 -54.02 -29.12
C GLU A 32 3.70 -53.95 -30.01
N ILE A 33 3.98 -52.77 -30.57
CA ILE A 33 5.21 -52.51 -31.34
C ILE A 33 6.23 -51.86 -30.40
N VAL A 34 7.41 -52.44 -30.32
CA VAL A 34 8.56 -51.85 -29.62
C VAL A 34 9.26 -50.89 -30.57
N HIS A 35 9.33 -49.62 -30.18
CA HIS A 35 10.10 -48.61 -30.91
C HIS A 35 11.50 -48.47 -30.30
N ALA A 36 12.51 -48.98 -31.00
CA ALA A 36 13.91 -48.87 -30.65
C ALA A 36 14.67 -47.93 -31.59
N PHE A 37 15.82 -47.43 -31.14
CA PHE A 37 16.62 -46.46 -31.88
C PHE A 37 18.11 -46.71 -31.65
N VAL A 38 18.91 -46.53 -32.70
CA VAL A 38 20.38 -46.50 -32.57
C VAL A 38 20.92 -45.11 -32.92
N ARG A 39 21.91 -44.65 -32.16
CA ARG A 39 22.55 -43.33 -32.29
C ARG A 39 24.07 -43.47 -32.23
N GLN A 40 24.78 -42.87 -33.18
CA GLN A 40 26.26 -42.92 -33.20
C GLN A 40 26.85 -42.17 -32.00
N GLU A 41 27.74 -42.80 -31.22
CA GLU A 41 28.31 -42.20 -30.00
C GLU A 41 29.83 -41.91 -30.10
N ASN A 42 30.52 -42.38 -31.15
CA ASN A 42 31.95 -42.15 -31.41
C ASN A 42 32.19 -41.15 -32.56
N GLY A 43 32.55 -39.90 -32.22
CA GLY A 43 33.28 -38.93 -33.05
C GLY A 43 32.69 -38.52 -34.42
N GLY A 44 31.83 -37.48 -34.43
CA GLY A 44 31.31 -36.77 -35.62
C GLY A 44 29.95 -36.12 -35.35
N ASP A 45 29.56 -35.08 -36.10
CA ASP A 45 28.28 -34.36 -35.97
C ASP A 45 27.08 -35.32 -35.86
N ALA A 46 26.12 -35.00 -34.99
CA ALA A 46 24.99 -35.87 -34.65
C ALA A 46 24.17 -36.30 -35.88
N VAL A 47 24.33 -37.55 -36.32
CA VAL A 47 23.46 -38.20 -37.30
C VAL A 47 22.09 -38.47 -36.64
N ARG A 48 21.00 -38.30 -37.40
CA ARG A 48 19.63 -38.60 -36.95
C ARG A 48 19.52 -40.04 -36.42
N ASP A 49 18.74 -40.23 -35.36
CA ASP A 49 18.42 -41.56 -34.81
C ASP A 49 17.86 -42.48 -35.91
N ILE A 50 18.37 -43.71 -35.99
CA ILE A 50 17.87 -44.73 -36.92
C ILE A 50 16.80 -45.55 -36.17
N PRO A 51 15.52 -45.50 -36.59
CA PRO A 51 14.44 -46.21 -35.93
C PRO A 51 14.41 -47.71 -36.29
N PHE A 52 13.99 -48.52 -35.33
CA PHE A 52 13.66 -49.93 -35.47
C PHE A 52 12.29 -50.17 -34.86
N GLU A 53 11.43 -50.90 -35.57
CA GLU A 53 10.12 -51.30 -35.09
C GLU A 53 9.99 -52.81 -35.20
N TYR A 54 9.66 -53.46 -34.10
CA TYR A 54 9.46 -54.90 -34.05
C TYR A 54 8.42 -55.24 -32.99
N SER A 55 7.70 -56.34 -33.18
CA SER A 55 6.88 -56.89 -32.09
C SER A 55 7.81 -57.56 -31.05
N PRO A 56 7.43 -57.62 -29.76
CA PRO A 56 8.16 -58.38 -28.75
C PRO A 56 8.40 -59.84 -29.13
N THR A 57 7.56 -60.41 -30.01
CA THR A 57 7.66 -61.78 -30.52
C THR A 57 8.65 -61.96 -31.69
N ALA A 58 9.00 -60.89 -32.43
CA ALA A 58 9.98 -60.90 -33.53
C ALA A 58 11.35 -60.32 -33.13
N ILE A 59 11.57 -60.12 -31.82
CA ILE A 59 12.73 -59.43 -31.26
C ILE A 59 14.08 -60.07 -31.63
N ALA A 60 14.14 -61.38 -31.86
CA ALA A 60 15.39 -62.10 -32.14
C ALA A 60 16.10 -61.59 -33.41
N GLU A 61 15.35 -61.28 -34.47
CA GLU A 61 15.90 -60.74 -35.72
C GLU A 61 16.37 -59.28 -35.55
N ALA A 62 15.63 -58.49 -34.76
CA ALA A 62 16.02 -57.12 -34.42
C ALA A 62 17.27 -57.08 -33.53
N MET A 63 17.43 -58.01 -32.59
CA MET A 63 18.59 -58.10 -31.71
C MET A 63 19.90 -58.26 -32.49
N THR A 64 19.94 -59.13 -33.51
CA THR A 64 21.15 -59.29 -34.34
C THR A 64 21.55 -58.00 -35.04
N GLN A 65 20.58 -57.21 -35.51
CA GLN A 65 20.84 -55.92 -36.15
C GLN A 65 21.32 -54.88 -35.13
N LEU A 66 20.66 -54.78 -33.97
CA LEU A 66 21.04 -53.86 -32.89
C LEU A 66 22.45 -54.16 -32.35
N GLU A 67 22.82 -55.44 -32.23
CA GLU A 67 24.17 -55.86 -31.84
C GLU A 67 25.24 -55.46 -32.85
N ASP A 68 24.94 -55.54 -34.16
CA ASP A 68 25.87 -55.09 -35.20
C ASP A 68 26.09 -53.57 -35.13
N TYR A 69 25.01 -52.79 -34.98
CA TYR A 69 25.11 -51.35 -34.78
C TYR A 69 25.88 -51.00 -33.50
N ASN A 70 25.65 -51.72 -32.39
CA ASN A 70 26.35 -51.48 -31.14
C ASN A 70 27.86 -51.81 -31.24
N ARG A 71 28.24 -52.89 -31.95
CA ARG A 71 29.65 -53.20 -32.28
C ARG A 71 30.32 -52.11 -33.10
N ARG A 72 29.55 -51.37 -33.90
CA ARG A 72 30.03 -50.24 -34.73
C ARG A 72 30.04 -48.90 -33.98
N GLY A 73 29.78 -48.89 -32.68
CA GLY A 73 29.86 -47.69 -31.84
C GLY A 73 28.55 -46.89 -31.74
N PHE A 74 27.40 -47.52 -32.00
CA PHE A 74 26.09 -46.89 -31.81
C PHE A 74 25.49 -47.28 -30.46
N GLY A 75 25.02 -46.31 -29.68
CA GLY A 75 24.20 -46.56 -28.49
C GLY A 75 22.78 -46.98 -28.88
N VAL A 76 22.18 -47.88 -28.09
CA VAL A 76 20.84 -48.44 -28.33
C VAL A 76 19.84 -47.94 -27.29
N TYR A 77 18.68 -47.48 -27.75
CA TYR A 77 17.63 -46.85 -26.95
C TYR A 77 16.24 -47.39 -27.30
N PHE A 78 15.27 -47.24 -26.41
CA PHE A 78 13.87 -47.64 -26.63
C PHE A 78 12.90 -46.63 -26.01
N VAL A 79 11.65 -46.59 -26.49
CA VAL A 79 10.58 -45.79 -25.87
C VAL A 79 9.93 -46.58 -24.74
N VAL A 80 9.83 -45.95 -23.58
CA VAL A 80 9.36 -46.59 -22.33
C VAL A 80 7.86 -46.81 -22.31
N ASN A 81 7.09 -45.82 -22.78
CA ASN A 81 5.64 -45.84 -22.78
C ASN A 81 5.08 -46.32 -24.13
N THR A 82 3.84 -46.80 -24.15
CA THR A 82 3.29 -47.49 -25.33
C THR A 82 2.49 -46.55 -26.23
N GLY A 83 2.47 -46.86 -27.54
CA GLY A 83 1.67 -46.15 -28.55
C GLY A 83 2.47 -45.75 -29.78
N GLY A 84 3.46 -44.86 -29.63
CA GLY A 84 4.27 -44.38 -30.74
C GLY A 84 5.55 -43.65 -30.30
N THR A 85 6.13 -42.86 -31.20
CA THR A 85 7.46 -42.26 -31.01
C THR A 85 7.42 -40.78 -30.66
N LYS A 86 6.21 -40.19 -30.61
CA LYS A 86 5.95 -38.81 -30.19
C LYS A 86 4.95 -38.79 -29.03
N ASP A 87 5.00 -37.76 -28.19
CA ASP A 87 4.10 -37.65 -27.03
C ASP A 87 2.61 -37.74 -27.39
N SER A 88 2.21 -37.18 -28.53
CA SER A 88 0.83 -37.25 -29.03
C SER A 88 0.40 -38.64 -29.49
N GLU A 89 1.35 -39.54 -29.73
CA GLU A 89 1.12 -40.92 -30.17
C GLU A 89 1.14 -41.89 -28.97
N ILE A 90 1.50 -41.43 -27.76
CA ILE A 90 1.50 -42.26 -26.56
C ILE A 90 0.07 -42.52 -26.10
N THR A 91 -0.30 -43.80 -26.07
CA THR A 91 -1.63 -44.27 -25.69
C THR A 91 -1.67 -44.85 -24.28
N GLY A 92 -0.52 -45.18 -23.69
CA GLY A 92 -0.45 -45.75 -22.33
C GLY A 92 0.84 -45.41 -21.60
N ILE A 93 0.74 -45.13 -20.30
CA ILE A 93 1.89 -44.89 -19.42
C ILE A 93 2.22 -46.17 -18.65
N ARG A 94 3.44 -46.67 -18.82
CA ARG A 94 3.93 -47.90 -18.18
C ARG A 94 4.79 -47.59 -16.96
N ALA A 95 5.56 -46.51 -17.03
CA ALA A 95 6.41 -46.08 -15.93
C ALA A 95 6.62 -44.56 -15.94
N HIS A 96 6.80 -44.01 -14.75
CA HIS A 96 7.54 -42.77 -14.55
C HIS A 96 9.02 -43.11 -14.35
N PHE A 97 9.92 -42.21 -14.76
CA PHE A 97 11.34 -42.50 -14.77
C PHE A 97 12.19 -41.28 -14.44
N MET A 98 13.44 -41.48 -14.07
CA MET A 98 14.38 -40.39 -13.81
C MET A 98 15.82 -40.81 -14.13
N GLU A 99 16.65 -39.82 -14.40
CA GLU A 99 18.09 -39.95 -14.60
C GLU A 99 18.79 -38.73 -13.96
N MET A 100 19.95 -38.96 -13.33
CA MET A 100 20.84 -37.92 -12.84
C MET A 100 22.24 -38.21 -13.38
N ASP A 101 22.91 -37.23 -13.97
CA ASP A 101 24.29 -37.35 -14.46
C ASP A 101 25.26 -36.30 -13.90
N ASP A 102 24.73 -35.30 -13.18
CA ASP A 102 25.49 -34.20 -12.56
C ASP A 102 26.17 -34.55 -11.22
N VAL A 103 25.85 -35.70 -10.61
CA VAL A 103 26.39 -36.15 -9.32
C VAL A 103 26.97 -37.57 -9.42
N SER A 104 27.82 -37.99 -8.48
CA SER A 104 28.48 -39.30 -8.55
C SER A 104 27.50 -40.47 -8.41
N LEU A 105 27.80 -41.65 -8.98
CA LEU A 105 26.92 -42.84 -8.89
C LEU A 105 26.59 -43.22 -7.42
N ASP A 106 27.54 -43.06 -6.51
CA ASP A 106 27.31 -43.30 -5.07
C ASP A 106 26.33 -42.30 -4.46
N GLU A 107 26.37 -41.03 -4.87
CA GLU A 107 25.44 -40.00 -4.43
C GLU A 107 24.06 -40.20 -5.04
N GLN A 108 23.98 -40.51 -6.34
CA GLN A 108 22.73 -40.88 -7.00
C GLN A 108 22.06 -42.03 -6.26
N ARG A 109 22.84 -43.05 -5.91
CA ARG A 109 22.33 -44.20 -5.20
C ARG A 109 21.79 -43.84 -3.81
N LYS A 110 22.46 -42.97 -3.06
CA LYS A 110 21.95 -42.47 -1.77
C LYS A 110 20.65 -41.69 -1.94
N LEU A 111 20.53 -40.85 -2.97
CA LEU A 111 19.31 -40.09 -3.24
C LEU A 111 18.14 -41.01 -3.58
N ILE A 112 18.37 -42.02 -4.42
CA ILE A 112 17.37 -43.03 -4.79
C ILE A 112 16.96 -43.85 -3.56
N ASP A 113 17.91 -44.31 -2.75
CA ASP A 113 17.66 -45.11 -1.53
C ASP A 113 16.88 -44.31 -0.46
N ASN A 114 17.02 -42.97 -0.44
CA ASN A 114 16.35 -42.06 0.49
C ASN A 114 14.99 -41.53 -0.01
N PHE A 115 14.62 -41.80 -1.26
CA PHE A 115 13.34 -41.35 -1.78
C PHE A 115 12.18 -42.17 -1.17
N PRO A 116 11.01 -41.57 -0.87
CA PRO A 116 9.93 -42.27 -0.17
C PRO A 116 9.36 -43.51 -0.89
N LEU A 117 9.55 -43.61 -2.22
CA LEU A 117 9.12 -44.76 -3.02
C LEU A 117 10.32 -45.52 -3.58
N ASP A 118 10.44 -46.81 -3.24
CA ASP A 118 11.47 -47.67 -3.83
C ASP A 118 11.25 -47.82 -5.34
N PRO A 119 12.30 -47.77 -6.18
CA PRO A 119 12.14 -47.97 -7.63
C PRO A 119 11.67 -49.40 -7.95
N SER A 120 10.79 -49.50 -8.95
CA SER A 120 10.33 -50.77 -9.52
C SER A 120 11.45 -51.48 -10.27
N LEU A 121 12.28 -50.69 -10.96
CA LEU A 121 13.42 -51.15 -11.74
C LEU A 121 14.52 -50.09 -11.71
N LEU A 122 15.77 -50.51 -11.55
CA LEU A 122 16.95 -49.67 -11.59
C LEU A 122 17.94 -50.22 -12.61
N VAL A 123 18.33 -49.38 -13.55
CA VAL A 123 19.25 -49.73 -14.63
C VAL A 123 20.49 -48.85 -14.53
N TYR A 124 21.67 -49.44 -14.64
CA TYR A 124 22.90 -48.70 -14.85
C TYR A 124 23.04 -48.41 -16.35
N SER A 125 23.18 -47.13 -16.71
CA SER A 125 23.22 -46.69 -18.11
C SER A 125 24.51 -47.08 -18.84
N GLY A 126 25.45 -47.74 -18.15
CA GLY A 126 26.79 -48.00 -18.66
C GLY A 126 27.66 -46.75 -18.69
N GLY A 127 27.28 -45.66 -18.01
CA GLY A 127 27.99 -44.38 -18.04
C GLY A 127 27.99 -43.72 -16.66
N LYS A 128 27.56 -42.45 -16.60
CA LYS A 128 27.59 -41.66 -15.36
C LYS A 128 26.31 -41.74 -14.53
N SER A 129 25.31 -42.52 -14.93
CA SER A 129 23.95 -42.39 -14.39
C SER A 129 23.24 -43.72 -14.12
N TYR A 130 22.30 -43.69 -13.17
CA TYR A 130 21.26 -44.70 -13.03
C TYR A 130 19.95 -44.21 -13.65
N HIS A 131 19.23 -45.11 -14.33
CA HIS A 131 17.85 -44.92 -14.75
C HIS A 131 16.94 -45.63 -13.75
N ALA A 132 16.20 -44.87 -12.96
CA ALA A 132 15.22 -45.43 -12.03
C ALA A 132 13.82 -45.33 -12.64
N TYR A 133 13.06 -46.42 -12.56
CA TYR A 133 11.69 -46.52 -13.07
C TYR A 133 10.73 -46.87 -11.94
N TRP A 134 9.59 -46.20 -11.89
CA TRP A 134 8.43 -46.54 -11.06
C TRP A 134 7.29 -46.96 -11.98
N PHE A 135 7.00 -48.26 -11.99
CA PHE A 135 5.91 -48.84 -12.79
C PHE A 135 4.57 -48.38 -12.25
N VAL A 136 3.64 -48.11 -13.15
CA VAL A 136 2.32 -47.61 -12.79
C VAL A 136 1.19 -48.44 -13.41
N GLN A 137 0.10 -48.59 -12.66
CA GLN A 137 -1.15 -49.17 -13.14
C GLN A 137 -2.23 -48.09 -13.28
N ASP A 138 -3.16 -48.29 -14.21
CA ASP A 138 -4.31 -47.40 -14.47
C ASP A 138 -3.92 -45.92 -14.69
N ALA A 139 -2.72 -45.69 -15.22
CA ALA A 139 -2.13 -44.37 -15.34
C ALA A 139 -2.78 -43.56 -16.47
N LYS A 140 -3.04 -42.28 -16.20
CA LYS A 140 -3.57 -41.32 -17.18
C LYS A 140 -2.42 -40.66 -17.92
N VAL A 141 -2.44 -40.75 -19.25
CA VAL A 141 -1.47 -40.05 -20.13
C VAL A 141 -1.45 -38.55 -19.84
N SER A 142 -2.61 -37.94 -19.59
CA SER A 142 -2.75 -36.51 -19.28
C SER A 142 -2.02 -36.07 -18.01
N MET A 143 -1.82 -36.98 -17.06
CA MET A 143 -1.15 -36.72 -15.78
C MET A 143 0.35 -36.94 -15.84
N PHE A 144 0.85 -37.60 -16.89
CA PHE A 144 2.26 -37.98 -16.99
C PHE A 144 3.19 -36.78 -16.79
N ARG A 145 2.99 -35.73 -17.59
CA ARG A 145 3.85 -34.56 -17.59
C ARG A 145 3.95 -33.89 -16.21
N HIS A 146 2.82 -33.68 -15.55
CA HIS A 146 2.77 -33.03 -14.24
C HIS A 146 3.53 -33.84 -13.19
N ILE A 147 3.33 -35.16 -13.15
CA ILE A 147 3.96 -36.06 -12.18
C ILE A 147 5.46 -36.20 -12.46
N GLN A 148 5.81 -36.26 -13.75
CA GLN A 148 7.19 -36.31 -14.22
C GLN A 148 7.97 -35.03 -13.86
N GLU A 149 7.36 -33.85 -13.98
CA GLU A 149 7.93 -32.56 -13.52
C GLU A 149 8.22 -32.56 -12.00
N ARG A 150 7.35 -33.19 -11.19
CA ARG A 150 7.56 -33.33 -9.74
C ARG A 150 8.73 -34.27 -9.40
N LEU A 151 8.88 -35.36 -10.15
CA LEU A 151 10.02 -36.27 -10.02
C LEU A 151 11.33 -35.59 -10.43
N ILE A 152 11.33 -34.86 -11.56
CA ILE A 152 12.49 -34.09 -12.03
C ILE A 152 12.95 -33.11 -10.96
N LYS A 153 12.02 -32.38 -10.33
CA LYS A 153 12.35 -31.45 -9.23
C LYS A 153 12.87 -32.15 -7.98
N SER A 154 12.30 -33.29 -7.60
CA SER A 154 12.71 -34.04 -6.41
C SER A 154 14.17 -34.49 -6.48
N PHE A 155 14.66 -34.78 -7.68
CA PHE A 155 15.98 -35.36 -7.90
C PHE A 155 16.95 -34.45 -8.67
N ASN A 156 16.51 -33.25 -9.07
CA ASN A 156 17.25 -32.39 -9.99
C ASN A 156 17.69 -33.15 -11.26
N SER A 157 16.79 -33.96 -11.81
CA SER A 157 17.02 -34.80 -12.99
C SER A 157 17.05 -33.98 -14.28
N ASP A 158 17.46 -34.60 -15.39
CA ASP A 158 17.41 -33.98 -16.71
C ASP A 158 15.98 -33.50 -17.05
N PRO A 159 15.76 -32.18 -17.29
CA PRO A 159 14.47 -31.63 -17.66
C PRO A 159 13.87 -32.23 -18.94
N SER A 160 14.70 -32.82 -19.81
CA SER A 160 14.25 -33.45 -21.07
C SER A 160 13.35 -34.67 -20.83
N LEU A 161 13.43 -35.29 -19.65
CA LEU A 161 12.65 -36.46 -19.25
C LEU A 161 11.15 -36.16 -19.02
N VAL A 162 10.71 -34.92 -19.20
CA VAL A 162 9.30 -34.49 -19.05
C VAL A 162 8.36 -35.07 -20.13
N ASN A 163 8.92 -35.55 -21.24
CA ASN A 163 8.19 -36.05 -22.40
C ASN A 163 7.79 -37.53 -22.22
N SER A 164 6.57 -37.90 -22.57
CA SER A 164 6.06 -39.28 -22.39
C SER A 164 6.65 -40.28 -23.38
N ALA A 165 7.11 -39.83 -24.55
CA ALA A 165 7.80 -40.65 -25.55
C ALA A 165 9.33 -40.68 -25.38
N GLN A 166 9.83 -40.44 -24.15
CA GLN A 166 11.27 -40.38 -23.90
C GLN A 166 11.98 -41.70 -24.26
N LYS A 167 13.14 -41.55 -24.90
CA LYS A 167 14.01 -42.67 -25.27
C LYS A 167 15.03 -42.92 -24.17
N MET A 168 15.00 -44.11 -23.58
CA MET A 168 15.95 -44.53 -22.53
C MET A 168 16.87 -45.62 -23.05
N ARG A 169 18.02 -45.85 -22.39
CA ARG A 169 18.98 -46.87 -22.82
C ARG A 169 18.40 -48.27 -22.66
N LEU A 170 18.67 -49.13 -23.63
CA LEU A 170 18.24 -50.52 -23.61
C LEU A 170 19.33 -51.40 -22.96
N PRO A 171 19.06 -52.09 -21.84
CA PRO A 171 20.03 -52.98 -21.21
C PRO A 171 20.46 -54.15 -22.11
N GLY A 172 21.69 -54.60 -21.94
CA GLY A 172 22.34 -55.65 -22.74
C GLY A 172 23.23 -55.11 -23.87
N PHE A 173 23.24 -53.79 -24.10
CA PHE A 173 24.09 -53.12 -25.09
C PHE A 173 25.14 -52.22 -24.43
N ASN A 174 26.28 -52.05 -25.08
CA ASN A 174 27.36 -51.18 -24.61
C ASN A 174 26.96 -49.70 -24.75
N ASN A 175 27.28 -48.91 -23.73
CA ASN A 175 27.42 -47.46 -23.89
C ASN A 175 28.70 -47.20 -24.70
N CYS A 176 28.57 -46.64 -25.89
CA CYS A 176 29.67 -46.51 -26.83
C CYS A 176 30.41 -45.18 -26.71
N LYS A 177 30.06 -44.33 -25.73
CA LYS A 177 30.80 -43.10 -25.41
C LYS A 177 32.17 -43.42 -24.76
N PRO A 178 33.11 -42.45 -24.71
CA PRO A 178 34.38 -42.64 -24.00
C PRO A 178 34.16 -43.05 -22.54
N ASN A 179 34.83 -44.12 -22.10
CA ASN A 179 34.67 -44.77 -20.79
C ASN A 179 33.28 -45.41 -20.54
N GLY A 180 32.55 -45.75 -21.60
CA GLY A 180 31.28 -46.47 -21.50
C GLY A 180 31.46 -47.95 -21.17
N HIS A 181 30.47 -48.50 -20.46
CA HIS A 181 30.33 -49.87 -20.03
C HIS A 181 29.01 -50.46 -20.55
N THR A 182 28.78 -51.75 -20.35
CA THR A 182 27.50 -52.39 -20.66
C THR A 182 26.37 -51.78 -19.82
N CYS A 183 25.25 -51.48 -20.46
CA CYS A 183 24.03 -51.08 -19.78
C CYS A 183 23.39 -52.31 -19.14
N GLU A 184 23.16 -52.29 -17.83
CA GLU A 184 22.79 -53.47 -17.04
C GLU A 184 21.64 -53.18 -16.08
N VAL A 185 20.74 -54.15 -15.90
CA VAL A 185 19.72 -54.09 -14.85
C VAL A 185 20.39 -54.37 -13.50
N ILE A 186 20.31 -53.41 -12.58
CA ILE A 186 20.95 -53.49 -11.26
C ILE A 186 19.97 -53.98 -10.20
N HIS A 187 18.70 -53.59 -10.30
CA HIS A 187 17.67 -54.00 -9.37
C HIS A 187 16.31 -54.09 -10.06
N TYR A 188 15.53 -55.11 -9.73
CA TYR A 188 14.15 -55.26 -10.15
C TYR A 188 13.31 -55.74 -8.96
N SER A 189 12.38 -54.90 -8.49
CA SER A 189 11.46 -55.25 -7.40
C SER A 189 10.07 -55.67 -7.90
N GLY A 190 9.73 -55.32 -9.15
CA GLY A 190 8.41 -55.57 -9.73
C GLY A 190 7.27 -54.80 -9.07
N LYS A 191 7.57 -53.84 -8.18
CA LYS A 191 6.55 -53.01 -7.51
C LYS A 191 5.79 -52.18 -8.54
N VAL A 192 4.48 -52.08 -8.38
CA VAL A 192 3.61 -51.25 -9.23
C VAL A 192 2.86 -50.26 -8.36
N TYR A 193 2.89 -48.99 -8.75
CA TYR A 193 2.30 -47.87 -8.04
C TYR A 193 1.09 -47.30 -8.78
N ARG A 194 0.33 -46.43 -8.11
CA ARG A 194 -0.57 -45.50 -8.78
C ARG A 194 0.11 -44.15 -8.96
N GLN A 195 -0.38 -43.36 -9.91
CA GLN A 195 0.13 -42.01 -10.15
C GLN A 195 -0.01 -41.11 -8.91
N GLU A 196 -1.05 -41.32 -8.11
CA GLU A 196 -1.29 -40.60 -6.85
C GLU A 196 -0.22 -40.90 -5.78
N ASP A 197 0.34 -42.10 -5.76
CA ASP A 197 1.41 -42.47 -4.80
C ASP A 197 2.67 -41.64 -5.07
N ILE A 198 3.00 -41.46 -6.35
CA ILE A 198 4.15 -40.65 -6.79
C ILE A 198 3.90 -39.16 -6.49
N VAL A 199 2.67 -38.68 -6.68
CA VAL A 199 2.26 -37.31 -6.29
C VAL A 199 2.43 -37.10 -4.79
N ALA A 200 1.97 -38.03 -3.96
CA ALA A 200 2.08 -37.94 -2.50
C ALA A 200 3.54 -37.95 -2.02
N ALA A 201 4.43 -38.64 -2.74
CA ALA A 201 5.85 -38.74 -2.42
C ALA A 201 6.71 -37.56 -2.93
N THR A 202 6.15 -36.63 -3.70
CA THR A 202 6.89 -35.54 -4.36
C THR A 202 6.31 -34.16 -4.04
N PRO A 203 7.13 -33.09 -3.97
CA PRO A 203 6.64 -31.75 -3.69
C PRO A 203 5.80 -31.22 -4.85
N ASP A 204 4.84 -30.35 -4.56
CA ASP A 204 4.00 -29.75 -5.59
C ASP A 204 4.83 -28.87 -6.54
N VAL A 205 4.50 -28.95 -7.82
CA VAL A 205 5.10 -28.15 -8.87
C VAL A 205 3.95 -27.47 -9.58
N TYR A 206 3.83 -26.17 -9.37
CA TYR A 206 2.89 -25.32 -10.10
C TYR A 206 3.20 -25.45 -11.60
N SER A 207 2.42 -26.25 -12.32
CA SER A 207 2.49 -26.31 -13.78
C SER A 207 1.51 -25.26 -14.31
N PRO A 208 1.94 -24.29 -15.14
CA PRO A 208 1.06 -23.18 -15.47
C PRO A 208 0.00 -23.64 -16.45
N VAL A 209 -1.26 -23.44 -16.07
CA VAL A 209 -2.49 -23.58 -16.87
C VAL A 209 -2.23 -23.12 -18.32
N LYS A 210 -2.67 -23.91 -19.31
CA LYS A 210 -2.80 -23.43 -20.70
C LYS A 210 -3.83 -22.31 -20.67
N VAL A 211 -3.36 -21.07 -20.61
CA VAL A 211 -4.25 -19.92 -20.75
C VAL A 211 -4.58 -19.79 -22.24
N THR A 212 -5.74 -20.28 -22.66
CA THR A 212 -6.40 -19.80 -23.88
C THR A 212 -7.12 -18.50 -23.51
N ARG A 213 -6.41 -17.36 -23.54
CA ARG A 213 -7.10 -16.06 -23.67
C ARG A 213 -7.23 -15.74 -25.15
N GLN A 214 -8.44 -15.39 -25.57
CA GLN A 214 -8.68 -14.64 -26.80
C GLN A 214 -8.53 -13.15 -26.49
N PHE A 215 -8.01 -12.40 -27.46
CA PHE A 215 -8.05 -10.95 -27.43
C PHE A 215 -9.52 -10.50 -27.52
N ASP A 216 -9.94 -9.63 -26.60
CA ASP A 216 -11.32 -9.16 -26.46
C ASP A 216 -11.46 -7.76 -27.10
N CYS A 217 -11.31 -7.72 -28.42
CA CYS A 217 -11.23 -6.51 -29.26
C CYS A 217 -11.83 -6.74 -30.64
N ASP A 218 -12.05 -5.67 -31.42
CA ASP A 218 -12.53 -5.80 -32.80
C ASP A 218 -11.55 -6.63 -33.65
N GLN A 219 -12.08 -7.50 -34.52
CA GLN A 219 -11.26 -8.32 -35.42
C GLN A 219 -10.36 -7.46 -36.33
N SER A 220 -10.79 -6.25 -36.69
CA SER A 220 -9.95 -5.34 -37.49
C SER A 220 -8.76 -4.80 -36.71
N GLU A 221 -8.94 -4.45 -35.43
CA GLU A 221 -7.89 -3.91 -34.56
C GLU A 221 -6.85 -4.99 -34.21
N TYR A 222 -7.33 -6.22 -33.97
CA TYR A 222 -6.45 -7.36 -33.75
C TYR A 222 -5.66 -7.73 -35.01
N ALA A 223 -6.27 -7.66 -36.20
CA ALA A 223 -5.58 -7.94 -37.45
C ALA A 223 -4.41 -6.97 -37.69
N GLU A 224 -4.61 -5.68 -37.40
CA GLU A 224 -3.56 -4.65 -37.51
C GLU A 224 -2.41 -4.87 -36.52
N PHE A 225 -2.74 -5.16 -35.25
CA PHE A 225 -1.75 -5.53 -34.23
C PHE A 225 -0.98 -6.81 -34.60
N ARG A 226 -1.69 -7.85 -35.06
CA ARG A 226 -1.08 -9.10 -35.53
C ARG A 226 -0.11 -8.83 -36.66
N ASP A 227 -0.51 -8.05 -37.65
CA ASP A 227 0.30 -7.80 -38.84
C ASP A 227 1.57 -7.00 -38.49
N MET A 228 1.49 -6.03 -37.56
CA MET A 228 2.66 -5.33 -36.99
C MET A 228 3.63 -6.26 -36.25
N VAL A 229 3.12 -7.16 -35.41
CA VAL A 229 3.99 -8.10 -34.69
C VAL A 229 4.63 -9.09 -35.67
N VAL A 230 3.84 -9.64 -36.59
CA VAL A 230 4.28 -10.65 -37.56
C VAL A 230 5.30 -10.10 -38.56
N SER A 231 5.25 -8.82 -38.93
CA SER A 231 6.22 -8.21 -39.85
C SER A 231 7.63 -8.11 -39.27
N GLU A 232 7.74 -8.01 -37.94
CA GLU A 232 8.98 -7.75 -37.23
C GLU A 232 9.58 -9.02 -36.57
N LEU A 233 8.84 -10.13 -36.51
CA LEU A 233 9.37 -11.41 -36.01
C LEU A 233 10.42 -12.00 -36.96
N ASP A 234 11.54 -12.48 -36.41
CA ASP A 234 12.55 -13.26 -37.13
C ASP A 234 12.01 -14.68 -37.38
N LYS A 235 11.23 -14.82 -38.47
CA LYS A 235 10.49 -16.04 -38.81
C LYS A 235 11.42 -17.17 -39.24
N ALA A 236 11.19 -18.35 -38.69
CA ALA A 236 11.85 -19.57 -39.13
C ALA A 236 10.96 -20.41 -40.06
N LYS A 237 9.67 -20.55 -39.73
CA LYS A 237 8.70 -21.29 -40.54
C LYS A 237 7.26 -20.93 -40.20
N ASP A 238 6.44 -20.74 -41.23
CA ASP A 238 5.01 -20.48 -41.12
C ASP A 238 4.17 -21.75 -41.25
N TYR A 239 3.01 -21.76 -40.61
CA TYR A 239 1.97 -22.80 -40.62
C TYR A 239 0.59 -22.13 -40.71
N ASP A 240 -0.45 -22.91 -41.00
CA ASP A 240 -1.80 -22.40 -41.29
C ASP A 240 -2.38 -21.43 -40.24
N ASN A 241 -2.04 -21.60 -38.95
CA ASN A 241 -2.54 -20.76 -37.86
C ASN A 241 -1.46 -20.22 -36.90
N LYS A 242 -0.18 -20.35 -37.26
CA LYS A 242 0.93 -19.98 -36.39
C LYS A 242 2.24 -19.82 -37.15
N THR A 243 3.13 -19.01 -36.62
CA THR A 243 4.52 -18.84 -37.06
C THR A 243 5.45 -19.37 -35.99
N SER A 244 6.47 -20.12 -36.39
CA SER A 244 7.65 -20.34 -35.55
C SER A 244 8.70 -19.28 -35.82
N CYS A 245 9.24 -18.68 -34.77
CA CYS A 245 10.19 -17.58 -34.84
C CYS A 245 11.27 -17.73 -33.76
N ARG A 246 12.35 -16.96 -33.89
CA ARG A 246 13.32 -16.83 -32.80
C ARG A 246 12.64 -16.11 -31.61
N CYS A 247 13.01 -16.49 -30.38
CA CYS A 247 12.56 -15.79 -29.19
C CYS A 247 13.11 -14.36 -29.18
N ILE A 248 12.25 -13.38 -28.96
CA ILE A 248 12.62 -11.95 -28.93
C ILE A 248 13.02 -11.45 -27.53
N TYR A 249 13.03 -12.33 -26.51
CA TYR A 249 13.38 -11.96 -25.14
C TYR A 249 14.91 -11.76 -24.97
N PRO A 250 15.40 -10.64 -24.38
CA PRO A 250 16.82 -10.23 -24.46
C PRO A 250 17.83 -11.20 -23.82
N ASP A 251 17.42 -11.85 -22.73
CA ASP A 251 18.31 -12.77 -21.99
C ASP A 251 18.37 -14.17 -22.62
N HIS A 252 17.62 -14.40 -23.70
CA HIS A 252 17.54 -15.67 -24.40
C HIS A 252 18.54 -15.74 -25.56
N LYS A 253 19.72 -16.34 -25.31
CA LYS A 253 20.90 -16.31 -26.21
C LYS A 253 20.90 -17.34 -27.37
N ASP A 254 19.82 -18.10 -27.57
CA ASP A 254 19.78 -19.13 -28.62
C ASP A 254 19.48 -18.54 -30.02
N ARG A 255 20.12 -19.10 -31.04
CA ARG A 255 19.95 -18.70 -32.45
C ARG A 255 18.85 -19.49 -33.17
N ASN A 256 18.23 -20.48 -32.53
CA ASN A 256 17.21 -21.33 -33.14
C ASN A 256 15.76 -20.82 -32.93
N ALA A 257 14.84 -21.36 -33.75
CA ALA A 257 13.40 -21.12 -33.68
C ALA A 257 12.79 -21.73 -32.40
N SER A 258 12.94 -21.01 -31.30
CA SER A 258 12.57 -21.41 -29.94
C SER A 258 11.15 -20.99 -29.56
N THR A 259 10.46 -20.23 -30.42
CA THR A 259 9.17 -19.62 -30.11
C THR A 259 8.13 -19.86 -31.19
N VAL A 260 6.87 -19.95 -30.76
CA VAL A 260 5.69 -20.01 -31.63
C VAL A 260 4.75 -18.84 -31.31
N PHE A 261 4.33 -18.13 -32.35
CA PHE A 261 3.29 -17.10 -32.30
C PHE A 261 2.03 -17.60 -33.04
N PHE A 262 0.88 -17.63 -32.37
CA PHE A 262 -0.39 -18.10 -32.93
C PHE A 262 -1.18 -16.93 -33.51
N TRP A 263 -1.53 -17.01 -34.80
CA TRP A 263 -2.12 -15.89 -35.54
C TRP A 263 -3.54 -15.56 -35.10
N ASP A 264 -4.32 -16.56 -34.70
CA ASP A 264 -5.75 -16.39 -34.38
C ASP A 264 -5.97 -15.87 -32.96
N SER A 265 -5.02 -16.14 -32.06
CA SER A 265 -5.17 -15.87 -30.63
C SER A 265 -4.09 -14.96 -30.05
N GLY A 266 -3.08 -14.58 -30.85
CA GLY A 266 -1.96 -13.70 -30.52
C GLY A 266 -1.07 -14.23 -29.39
N ASN A 267 -1.21 -15.52 -29.09
CA ASN A 267 -0.44 -16.19 -28.05
C ASN A 267 0.99 -16.39 -28.55
N TYR A 268 1.95 -16.10 -27.69
CA TYR A 268 3.37 -16.26 -27.94
C TYR A 268 3.94 -17.21 -26.91
N TYR A 269 4.67 -18.22 -27.33
CA TYR A 269 5.20 -19.23 -26.43
C TYR A 269 6.61 -19.60 -26.81
N CYS A 270 7.57 -19.22 -25.95
CA CYS A 270 8.94 -19.72 -26.02
C CYS A 270 9.09 -20.94 -25.11
N HIS A 271 9.43 -22.09 -25.69
CA HIS A 271 9.60 -23.33 -24.93
C HIS A 271 10.91 -23.40 -24.14
N VAL A 272 11.82 -22.45 -24.36
CA VAL A 272 13.15 -22.42 -23.71
C VAL A 272 13.20 -21.42 -22.56
N CYS A 273 12.79 -20.17 -22.76
CA CYS A 273 12.72 -19.19 -21.64
C CYS A 273 11.40 -19.22 -20.89
N GLY A 274 10.42 -19.99 -21.37
CA GLY A 274 9.10 -20.12 -20.74
C GLY A 274 8.23 -18.88 -20.85
N ASN A 275 8.65 -17.83 -21.56
CA ASN A 275 7.85 -16.64 -21.77
C ASN A 275 6.62 -16.98 -22.63
N ARG A 276 5.44 -16.59 -22.14
CA ARG A 276 4.13 -16.96 -22.71
C ARG A 276 3.30 -15.77 -23.21
N ASN A 277 3.88 -14.57 -23.18
CA ASN A 277 3.17 -13.35 -23.53
C ASN A 277 4.00 -12.56 -24.53
N ILE A 278 3.37 -12.26 -25.68
CA ILE A 278 4.03 -11.49 -26.74
C ILE A 278 4.33 -10.09 -26.24
N LEU A 279 3.40 -9.45 -25.52
CA LEU A 279 3.55 -8.06 -25.05
C LEU A 279 4.68 -7.93 -24.04
N ASP A 280 4.85 -8.92 -23.14
CA ASP A 280 6.01 -8.95 -22.23
C ASP A 280 7.31 -9.18 -23.02
N ALA A 281 7.30 -10.07 -24.03
CA ALA A 281 8.46 -10.27 -24.87
C ALA A 281 8.83 -9.00 -25.68
N LEU A 282 7.83 -8.25 -26.17
CA LEU A 282 7.99 -7.01 -26.92
C LEU A 282 8.48 -5.85 -26.03
N GLU A 283 7.93 -5.70 -24.82
CA GLU A 283 8.30 -4.64 -23.86
C GLU A 283 9.75 -4.79 -23.38
N TYR A 284 10.25 -6.03 -23.27
CA TYR A 284 11.64 -6.29 -22.94
C TYR A 284 12.58 -6.25 -24.15
N SER A 285 12.11 -6.62 -25.35
CA SER A 285 12.95 -6.61 -26.56
C SER A 285 13.29 -5.19 -27.04
N GLY A 286 12.42 -4.21 -26.76
CA GLY A 286 12.63 -2.79 -27.06
C GLY A 286 12.72 -2.46 -28.55
N ASP A 287 12.34 -3.41 -29.42
CA ASP A 287 12.36 -3.27 -30.88
C ASP A 287 10.95 -3.15 -31.48
N PHE A 288 9.90 -3.14 -30.64
CA PHE A 288 8.50 -3.22 -31.05
C PHE A 288 7.61 -2.23 -30.26
N ASP A 289 8.15 -1.07 -29.92
CA ASP A 289 7.46 -0.05 -29.10
C ASP A 289 6.12 0.36 -29.71
N ASP A 290 6.02 0.46 -31.04
CA ASP A 290 4.77 0.82 -31.73
C ASP A 290 3.67 -0.23 -31.54
N ALA A 291 4.01 -1.52 -31.54
CA ALA A 291 3.04 -2.60 -31.33
C ALA A 291 2.56 -2.66 -29.87
N VAL A 292 3.47 -2.36 -28.93
CA VAL A 292 3.17 -2.25 -27.50
C VAL A 292 2.26 -1.04 -27.23
N ASP A 293 2.55 0.09 -27.84
CA ASP A 293 1.76 1.32 -27.69
C ASP A 293 0.39 1.18 -28.36
N PHE A 294 0.32 0.59 -29.56
CA PHE A 294 -0.95 0.26 -30.22
C PHE A 294 -1.81 -0.67 -29.34
N ALA A 295 -1.21 -1.72 -28.77
CA ALA A 295 -1.91 -2.64 -27.87
C ALA A 295 -2.37 -1.98 -26.56
N LYS A 296 -1.60 -1.02 -26.03
CA LYS A 296 -1.96 -0.22 -24.84
C LYS A 296 -3.07 0.79 -25.14
N ILE A 297 -3.03 1.46 -26.29
CA ILE A 297 -4.01 2.47 -26.72
C ILE A 297 -5.37 1.83 -26.99
N ASN A 298 -5.38 0.68 -27.67
CA ASN A 298 -6.62 -0.01 -28.09
C ASN A 298 -7.10 -1.05 -27.07
N GLY A 299 -6.52 -1.10 -25.86
CA GLY A 299 -6.99 -1.98 -24.78
C GLY A 299 -6.79 -3.48 -25.03
N LEU A 300 -5.90 -3.85 -25.95
CA LEU A 300 -5.49 -5.23 -26.26
C LEU A 300 -4.62 -5.84 -25.15
N TYR A 301 -4.02 -4.99 -24.32
CA TYR A 301 -3.29 -5.38 -23.11
C TYR A 301 -4.28 -5.70 -21.97
N ARG A 302 -4.79 -6.94 -21.95
CA ARG A 302 -5.58 -7.50 -20.84
C ARG A 302 -4.92 -8.77 -20.29
N TYR A 303 -3.70 -8.65 -19.76
CA TYR A 303 -3.15 -9.65 -18.86
C TYR A 303 -2.78 -9.03 -17.52
N GLY A 304 -3.64 -9.24 -16.51
CA GLY A 304 -3.31 -8.97 -15.12
C GLY A 304 -4.53 -8.53 -14.33
N ASP A 305 -4.96 -7.29 -14.58
CA ASP A 305 -5.89 -6.52 -13.73
C ASP A 305 -7.10 -7.30 -13.19
N GLU A 306 -8.00 -7.81 -14.04
CA GLU A 306 -9.24 -8.42 -13.53
C GLU A 306 -9.02 -9.80 -12.87
N ALA A 307 -8.10 -10.61 -13.41
CA ALA A 307 -7.78 -11.91 -12.82
C ALA A 307 -6.99 -11.77 -11.52
N GLU A 308 -6.11 -10.77 -11.42
CA GLU A 308 -5.40 -10.40 -10.19
C GLU A 308 -6.39 -9.88 -9.14
N VAL A 309 -7.37 -9.06 -9.53
CA VAL A 309 -8.46 -8.61 -8.66
C VAL A 309 -9.25 -9.82 -8.16
N ILE A 310 -9.81 -10.65 -9.04
CA ILE A 310 -10.58 -11.83 -8.66
C ILE A 310 -9.74 -12.79 -7.80
N GLN A 311 -8.46 -12.97 -8.10
CA GLN A 311 -7.56 -13.77 -7.25
C GLN A 311 -7.36 -13.14 -5.87
N SER A 312 -7.27 -11.82 -5.79
CA SER A 312 -6.95 -11.09 -4.56
C SER A 312 -8.16 -10.86 -3.65
N VAL A 313 -9.35 -10.67 -4.23
CA VAL A 313 -10.58 -10.32 -3.50
C VAL A 313 -11.77 -11.26 -3.75
N GLY A 314 -11.66 -12.21 -4.68
CA GLY A 314 -12.69 -13.22 -4.95
C GLY A 314 -13.85 -12.75 -5.83
N GLN A 315 -13.82 -11.51 -6.32
CA GLN A 315 -14.90 -10.86 -7.06
C GLN A 315 -14.35 -9.91 -8.13
N SER A 316 -15.22 -9.40 -9.02
CA SER A 316 -14.84 -8.42 -10.03
C SER A 316 -14.44 -7.07 -9.41
N PHE A 317 -13.74 -6.24 -10.17
CA PHE A 317 -13.37 -4.90 -9.71
C PHE A 317 -14.61 -4.01 -9.54
N GLU A 318 -15.62 -4.16 -10.38
CA GLU A 318 -16.89 -3.45 -10.24
C GLU A 318 -17.62 -3.81 -8.93
N GLU A 319 -17.76 -5.11 -8.62
CA GLU A 319 -18.35 -5.57 -7.34
C GLU A 319 -17.53 -5.09 -6.15
N TYR A 320 -16.20 -5.16 -6.23
CA TYR A 320 -15.32 -4.62 -5.20
C TYR A 320 -15.53 -3.12 -4.97
N VAL A 321 -15.76 -2.34 -6.02
CA VAL A 321 -16.04 -0.90 -5.89
C VAL A 321 -17.40 -0.67 -5.24
N GLU A 322 -18.41 -1.47 -5.55
CA GLU A 322 -19.72 -1.41 -4.88
C GLU A 322 -19.57 -1.66 -3.38
N ASP A 323 -18.81 -2.67 -2.97
CA ASP A 323 -18.50 -2.92 -1.55
C ASP A 323 -17.81 -1.71 -0.90
N VAL A 324 -16.84 -1.10 -1.59
CA VAL A 324 -16.15 0.11 -1.10
C VAL A 324 -17.16 1.24 -0.85
N TRP A 325 -18.12 1.41 -1.75
CA TRP A 325 -19.20 2.39 -1.59
C TRP A 325 -20.11 2.03 -0.42
N ASP A 326 -20.52 0.78 -0.26
CA ASP A 326 -21.37 0.33 0.84
C ASP A 326 -20.71 0.54 2.19
N TYR A 327 -19.43 0.20 2.31
CA TYR A 327 -18.64 0.51 3.50
C TYR A 327 -18.55 2.01 3.75
N ALA A 328 -18.33 2.83 2.71
CA ALA A 328 -18.29 4.28 2.87
C ALA A 328 -19.64 4.85 3.34
N HIS A 329 -20.76 4.28 2.88
CA HIS A 329 -22.10 4.61 3.37
C HIS A 329 -22.25 4.27 4.85
N VAL A 330 -21.96 3.03 5.22
CA VAL A 330 -22.08 2.55 6.60
C VAL A 330 -21.23 3.37 7.58
N MET A 331 -20.01 3.75 7.17
CA MET A 331 -19.11 4.57 8.00
C MET A 331 -19.58 6.02 8.20
N THR A 332 -20.42 6.53 7.29
CA THR A 332 -20.94 7.90 7.34
C THR A 332 -22.37 7.97 7.87
N ASP A 333 -23.07 6.84 7.96
CA ASP A 333 -24.42 6.70 8.48
C ASP A 333 -24.45 6.57 10.01
N ILE A 334 -23.96 7.61 10.68
CA ILE A 334 -24.00 7.69 12.15
C ILE A 334 -25.34 8.29 12.63
N PRO A 335 -25.79 7.98 13.87
CA PRO A 335 -27.07 8.45 14.38
C PRO A 335 -27.25 9.96 14.24
N VAL A 336 -28.35 10.37 13.61
CA VAL A 336 -28.69 11.79 13.45
C VAL A 336 -29.57 12.23 14.60
N ILE A 337 -29.20 13.31 15.29
CA ILE A 337 -30.00 13.89 16.37
C ILE A 337 -31.09 14.81 15.78
N ASN A 338 -32.35 14.45 16.02
CA ASN A 338 -33.48 15.33 15.73
C ASN A 338 -33.86 16.10 16.99
N ILE A 339 -33.85 17.42 16.92
CA ILE A 339 -34.17 18.27 18.07
C ILE A 339 -35.62 18.12 18.50
N GLY A 340 -36.53 17.79 17.57
CA GLY A 340 -37.93 17.51 17.91
C GLY A 340 -38.13 16.27 18.79
N ASP A 341 -37.15 15.35 18.80
CA ASP A 341 -37.20 14.13 19.62
C ASP A 341 -36.62 14.35 21.02
N LEU A 342 -35.99 15.51 21.27
CA LEU A 342 -35.48 15.86 22.59
C LEU A 342 -36.62 16.37 23.48
N PRO A 343 -36.59 16.08 24.80
CA PRO A 343 -37.50 16.71 25.74
C PRO A 343 -37.47 18.23 25.59
N GLU A 344 -38.63 18.88 25.60
CA GLU A 344 -38.65 20.34 25.61
C GLU A 344 -37.84 20.86 26.81
N ILE A 345 -37.00 21.86 26.53
CA ILE A 345 -36.24 22.55 27.58
C ILE A 345 -37.26 23.23 28.49
N SER A 346 -37.56 22.62 29.65
CA SER A 346 -38.54 23.15 30.58
C SER A 346 -38.06 24.40 31.33
N ASP A 347 -36.74 24.64 31.35
CA ASP A 347 -36.10 25.79 31.96
C ASP A 347 -36.30 27.07 31.11
N PRO A 348 -37.08 28.07 31.57
CA PRO A 348 -37.30 29.31 30.84
C PRO A 348 -36.01 30.10 30.58
N LEU A 349 -35.02 30.00 31.47
CA LEU A 349 -33.75 30.70 31.31
C LEU A 349 -32.94 30.10 30.15
N ALA A 350 -32.86 28.77 30.07
CA ALA A 350 -32.20 28.09 28.97
C ALA A 350 -32.88 28.35 27.61
N GLN A 351 -34.23 28.41 27.58
CA GLN A 351 -34.97 28.83 26.39
C GLN A 351 -34.61 30.25 25.94
N GLU A 352 -34.56 31.20 26.88
CA GLU A 352 -34.23 32.60 26.59
C GLU A 352 -32.78 32.77 26.14
N ILE A 353 -31.83 32.06 26.75
CA ILE A 353 -30.42 32.02 26.32
C ILE A 353 -30.33 31.53 24.87
N ALA A 354 -30.97 30.41 24.53
CA ALA A 354 -30.97 29.87 23.17
C ALA A 354 -31.56 30.88 22.17
N ARG A 355 -32.73 31.44 22.49
CA ARG A 355 -33.44 32.41 21.63
C ARG A 355 -32.60 33.67 21.37
N LEU A 356 -32.02 34.27 22.41
CA LEU A 356 -31.20 35.48 22.28
C LEU A 356 -29.88 35.19 21.54
N SER A 357 -29.27 34.04 21.77
CA SER A 357 -28.04 33.62 21.08
C SER A 357 -28.28 33.46 19.58
N ALA A 358 -29.38 32.81 19.19
CA ALA A 358 -29.79 32.65 17.80
C ALA A 358 -30.13 33.99 17.15
N LYS A 359 -30.98 34.80 17.82
CA LYS A 359 -31.38 36.14 17.35
C LYS A 359 -30.17 37.04 17.09
N ASN A 360 -29.20 37.08 18.02
CA ASN A 360 -28.00 37.90 17.87
C ASN A 360 -27.07 37.37 16.77
N THR A 361 -27.01 36.05 16.58
CA THR A 361 -26.26 35.43 15.48
C THR A 361 -26.86 35.82 14.12
N ILE A 362 -28.17 35.64 13.93
CA ILE A 362 -28.88 36.01 12.70
C ILE A 362 -28.77 37.51 12.42
N ARG A 363 -28.88 38.36 13.45
CA ARG A 363 -28.67 39.81 13.31
C ARG A 363 -27.25 40.15 12.85
N THR A 364 -26.24 39.47 13.40
CA THR A 364 -24.83 39.67 12.99
C THR A 364 -24.64 39.25 11.53
N MET A 365 -25.22 38.11 11.12
CA MET A 365 -25.16 37.66 9.74
C MET A 365 -25.82 38.65 8.77
N SER A 366 -26.99 39.17 9.13
CA SER A 366 -27.73 40.15 8.33
C SER A 366 -26.94 41.45 8.15
N LYS A 367 -26.21 41.90 9.20
CA LYS A 367 -25.32 43.08 9.12
C LYS A 367 -24.14 42.87 8.17
N ARG A 368 -23.66 41.64 8.02
CA ARG A 368 -22.57 41.29 7.09
C ARG A 368 -23.08 41.09 5.65
N ASN A 369 -24.23 41.70 5.30
CA ASN A 369 -24.90 41.60 4.00
C ASN A 369 -25.15 40.17 3.50
N LYS A 370 -25.31 39.21 4.41
CA LYS A 370 -25.64 37.83 4.05
C LYS A 370 -27.15 37.64 4.02
N VAL A 371 -27.69 37.17 2.90
CA VAL A 371 -29.07 36.65 2.84
C VAL A 371 -29.12 35.40 3.71
N VAL A 372 -29.96 35.40 4.74
CA VAL A 372 -30.15 34.25 5.63
C VAL A 372 -31.41 33.50 5.18
N GLN A 373 -31.23 32.30 4.65
CA GLN A 373 -32.33 31.42 4.28
C GLN A 373 -33.11 30.96 5.53
N LEU A 374 -34.42 30.69 5.38
CA LEU A 374 -35.27 30.24 6.50
C LEU A 374 -34.79 28.93 7.11
N SER A 375 -34.34 27.98 6.30
CA SER A 375 -33.74 26.71 6.76
C SER A 375 -32.51 26.96 7.62
N HIS A 376 -31.60 27.83 7.15
CA HIS A 376 -30.40 28.22 7.89
C HIS A 376 -30.74 28.91 9.22
N ALA A 377 -31.70 29.83 9.24
CA ALA A 377 -32.14 30.49 10.46
C ALA A 377 -32.69 29.48 11.49
N ARG A 378 -33.50 28.51 11.04
CA ARG A 378 -34.00 27.42 11.90
C ARG A 378 -32.88 26.58 12.47
N ASP A 379 -31.89 26.21 11.65
CA ASP A 379 -30.74 25.45 12.15
C ASP A 379 -29.92 26.22 13.18
N VAL A 380 -29.76 27.54 13.01
CA VAL A 380 -29.09 28.39 14.03
C VAL A 380 -29.86 28.40 15.36
N GLU A 381 -31.19 28.48 15.32
CA GLU A 381 -32.04 28.39 16.52
C GLU A 381 -31.94 27.02 17.20
N ASN A 382 -31.99 25.97 16.39
CA ASN A 382 -31.86 24.59 16.79
C ASN A 382 -30.51 24.29 17.47
N LEU A 383 -29.40 24.74 16.87
CA LEU A 383 -28.07 24.59 17.48
C LEU A 383 -27.95 25.38 18.78
N ALA A 384 -28.55 26.57 18.88
CA ALA A 384 -28.57 27.33 20.13
C ALA A 384 -29.31 26.58 21.25
N ARG A 385 -30.41 25.88 20.91
CA ARG A 385 -31.13 25.00 21.84
C ARG A 385 -30.29 23.80 22.26
N LEU A 386 -29.59 23.15 21.32
CA LEU A 386 -28.68 22.05 21.62
C LEU A 386 -27.56 22.48 22.58
N PHE A 387 -26.91 23.62 22.32
CA PHE A 387 -25.86 24.14 23.19
C PHE A 387 -26.37 24.44 24.61
N GLY A 388 -27.62 24.94 24.71
CA GLY A 388 -28.27 25.24 25.98
C GLY A 388 -28.96 24.05 26.66
N HIS A 389 -28.90 22.84 26.08
CA HIS A 389 -29.65 21.70 26.60
C HIS A 389 -29.15 21.31 28.01
N PRO A 390 -30.03 21.22 29.02
CA PRO A 390 -29.63 21.09 30.42
C PRO A 390 -29.12 19.69 30.79
N GLU A 391 -29.65 18.66 30.11
CA GLU A 391 -29.31 17.25 30.35
C GLU A 391 -28.20 16.75 29.40
N PRO A 392 -27.35 15.82 29.86
CA PRO A 392 -26.36 15.16 29.00
C PRO A 392 -26.99 14.40 27.83
N LEU A 393 -26.51 14.64 26.62
CA LEU A 393 -26.97 13.97 25.40
C LEU A 393 -26.39 12.55 25.22
N GLY A 394 -25.44 12.14 26.06
CA GLY A 394 -24.86 10.79 26.07
C GLY A 394 -23.83 10.49 24.97
N LYS A 395 -23.81 11.27 23.87
CA LYS A 395 -22.85 11.14 22.77
C LYS A 395 -22.25 12.48 22.38
N ILE A 396 -21.07 12.45 21.77
CA ILE A 396 -20.45 13.63 21.16
C ILE A 396 -21.23 13.96 19.88
N THR A 397 -21.68 15.21 19.76
CA THR A 397 -22.47 15.65 18.61
C THR A 397 -21.61 16.41 17.60
N ALA A 398 -21.40 15.83 16.42
CA ALA A 398 -20.76 16.51 15.30
C ALA A 398 -21.78 17.38 14.55
N ILE A 399 -21.46 18.65 14.32
CA ILE A 399 -22.35 19.62 13.67
C ILE A 399 -21.92 19.82 12.22
N ALA A 400 -22.68 19.26 11.28
CA ALA A 400 -22.40 19.28 9.83
C ALA A 400 -22.68 20.65 9.16
N GLY A 401 -22.34 21.76 9.82
CA GLY A 401 -22.51 23.10 9.26
C GLY A 401 -21.35 23.51 8.36
N GLN A 402 -21.62 23.92 7.12
CA GLN A 402 -20.57 24.30 6.16
C GLN A 402 -19.79 25.58 6.56
N PRO A 403 -18.61 25.85 5.98
CA PRO A 403 -17.97 27.16 6.11
C PRO A 403 -18.90 28.28 5.66
N GLY A 404 -19.12 29.29 6.50
CA GLY A 404 -20.10 30.37 6.22
C GLY A 404 -21.42 30.22 6.96
N PHE A 405 -21.69 29.04 7.53
CA PHE A 405 -22.85 28.76 8.37
C PHE A 405 -22.89 29.60 9.66
N SER A 406 -21.80 30.32 10.00
CA SER A 406 -21.67 31.16 11.20
C SER A 406 -21.56 30.38 12.52
N LYS A 407 -21.08 29.13 12.47
CA LYS A 407 -20.82 28.27 13.64
C LYS A 407 -20.01 28.96 14.75
N THR A 408 -18.85 29.52 14.41
CA THR A 408 -18.00 30.28 15.37
C THR A 408 -18.71 31.53 15.92
N THR A 409 -19.56 32.18 15.12
CA THR A 409 -20.35 33.33 15.58
C THR A 409 -21.42 32.91 16.58
N LEU A 410 -22.10 31.78 16.33
CA LEU A 410 -23.05 31.20 17.27
C LEU A 410 -22.38 30.80 18.57
N MET A 411 -21.21 30.14 18.52
CA MET A 411 -20.41 29.81 19.70
C MET A 411 -20.08 31.07 20.53
N LYS A 412 -19.61 32.14 19.89
CA LYS A 412 -19.35 33.45 20.52
C LYS A 412 -20.61 34.01 21.20
N GLN A 413 -21.72 34.10 20.46
CA GLN A 413 -22.97 34.66 20.97
C GLN A 413 -23.58 33.83 22.10
N PHE A 414 -23.53 32.51 21.99
CA PHE A 414 -23.97 31.59 23.03
C PHE A 414 -23.18 31.78 24.33
N GLY A 415 -21.84 31.72 24.27
CA GLY A 415 -21.01 31.90 25.45
C GLY A 415 -21.22 33.24 26.14
N ARG A 416 -21.34 34.33 25.36
CA ARG A 416 -21.60 35.68 25.91
C ARG A 416 -22.98 35.79 26.54
N THR A 417 -24.01 35.25 25.89
CA THR A 417 -25.40 35.34 26.35
C THR A 417 -25.61 34.47 27.59
N ALA A 418 -25.15 33.22 27.55
CA ALA A 418 -25.28 32.28 28.66
C ALA A 418 -24.55 32.79 29.92
N SER A 419 -23.30 33.22 29.79
CA SER A 419 -22.54 33.78 30.93
C SER A 419 -23.02 35.15 31.41
N ALA A 420 -23.94 35.81 30.70
CA ALA A 420 -24.56 37.05 31.13
C ALA A 420 -25.89 36.83 31.85
N LEU A 421 -26.62 35.75 31.53
CA LEU A 421 -27.96 35.51 32.05
C LEU A 421 -28.00 34.40 33.11
N ASP A 422 -27.09 33.42 33.04
CA ASP A 422 -26.99 32.32 34.00
C ASP A 422 -25.67 32.41 34.78
N HIS A 423 -25.75 32.83 36.04
CA HIS A 423 -24.59 32.92 36.94
C HIS A 423 -23.99 31.56 37.32
N SER A 424 -24.71 30.46 37.08
CA SER A 424 -24.21 29.09 37.27
C SER A 424 -23.60 28.49 36.01
N PHE A 425 -23.67 29.22 34.88
CA PHE A 425 -23.17 28.74 33.59
C PHE A 425 -21.68 28.43 33.65
N GLY A 426 -21.28 27.35 32.98
CA GLY A 426 -19.89 27.01 32.78
C GLY A 426 -19.69 26.26 31.49
N ALA A 427 -18.64 26.61 30.75
CA ALA A 427 -18.34 26.00 29.46
C ALA A 427 -16.84 25.92 29.16
N ILE A 428 -16.49 25.01 28.26
CA ILE A 428 -15.15 24.89 27.69
C ILE A 428 -15.25 25.16 26.19
N PHE A 429 -14.52 26.15 25.70
CA PHE A 429 -14.40 26.41 24.27
C PHE A 429 -13.02 26.01 23.79
N VAL A 430 -12.97 25.24 22.70
CA VAL A 430 -11.73 24.73 22.15
C VAL A 430 -11.58 25.30 20.76
N CYS A 431 -10.50 26.03 20.54
CA CYS A 431 -10.17 26.70 19.30
C CYS A 431 -9.04 25.97 18.58
N ARG A 432 -8.93 26.17 17.27
CA ARG A 432 -7.84 25.59 16.48
C ARG A 432 -6.51 26.30 16.72
N THR A 433 -6.49 27.64 16.67
CA THR A 433 -5.26 28.42 16.78
C THR A 433 -5.22 29.25 18.07
N LYS A 434 -4.01 29.74 18.43
CA LYS A 434 -3.84 30.65 19.55
C LYS A 434 -4.51 32.01 19.31
N ASN A 435 -4.50 32.50 18.07
CA ASN A 435 -5.14 33.76 17.72
C ASN A 435 -6.65 33.68 17.93
N ASP A 436 -7.29 32.62 17.42
CA ASP A 436 -8.74 32.41 17.63
C ASP A 436 -9.12 32.35 19.12
N MET A 437 -8.26 31.73 19.93
CA MET A 437 -8.41 31.66 21.38
C MET A 437 -8.35 33.05 22.05
N HIS A 438 -7.37 33.88 21.67
CA HIS A 438 -7.27 35.26 22.16
C HIS A 438 -8.45 36.12 21.69
N ASP A 439 -8.86 36.01 20.43
CA ASP A 439 -9.99 36.75 19.87
C ASP A 439 -11.30 36.40 20.58
N LEU A 440 -11.52 35.11 20.85
CA LEU A 440 -12.67 34.64 21.61
C LEU A 440 -12.66 35.15 23.05
N ALA A 441 -11.50 35.15 23.72
CA ALA A 441 -11.36 35.65 25.07
C ALA A 441 -11.67 37.16 25.15
N SER A 442 -11.08 37.95 24.24
CA SER A 442 -11.31 39.39 24.14
C SER A 442 -12.78 39.72 23.89
N TYR A 443 -13.45 38.95 23.04
CA TYR A 443 -14.90 39.09 22.81
C TYR A 443 -15.74 38.78 24.06
N LEU A 444 -15.47 37.66 24.73
CA LEU A 444 -16.25 37.22 25.90
C LEU A 444 -16.01 38.10 27.13
N ASN A 445 -14.81 38.65 27.28
CA ASN A 445 -14.46 39.60 28.33
C ASN A 445 -14.85 41.05 28.00
N GLY A 446 -15.46 41.31 26.84
CA GLY A 446 -16.04 42.60 26.47
C GLY A 446 -15.06 43.65 25.92
N VAL A 447 -13.81 43.26 25.65
CA VAL A 447 -12.73 44.12 25.13
C VAL A 447 -12.86 44.36 23.62
N ALA A 448 -13.36 43.38 22.89
CA ALA A 448 -13.58 43.46 21.45
C ALA A 448 -15.07 43.31 21.08
N ASP A 449 -15.44 43.81 19.89
CA ASP A 449 -16.72 43.49 19.26
C ASP A 449 -16.69 42.13 18.54
N ILE A 450 -17.80 41.79 17.87
CA ILE A 450 -17.96 40.49 17.20
C ILE A 450 -17.08 40.32 15.96
N ASP A 451 -16.60 41.43 15.41
CA ASP A 451 -15.72 41.51 14.25
C ASP A 451 -14.24 41.59 14.67
N GLY A 452 -13.97 41.63 15.98
CA GLY A 452 -12.61 41.63 16.54
C GLY A 452 -12.01 43.03 16.68
N HIS A 453 -12.81 44.09 16.52
CA HIS A 453 -12.34 45.45 16.70
C HIS A 453 -12.24 45.79 18.19
N GLU A 454 -11.08 46.32 18.60
CA GLU A 454 -10.89 46.87 19.94
C GLU A 454 -11.92 47.98 20.17
N LYS A 455 -12.62 47.90 21.30
CA LYS A 455 -13.36 49.06 21.79
C LYS A 455 -12.37 50.03 22.43
N ASP A 456 -12.59 51.34 22.27
CA ASP A 456 -11.76 52.38 22.90
C ASP A 456 -11.46 51.99 24.35
N LYS A 457 -10.15 51.87 24.64
CA LYS A 457 -9.63 51.37 25.91
C LYS A 457 -10.32 52.07 27.08
N LEU A 458 -11.14 51.31 27.83
CA LEU A 458 -11.39 51.68 29.22
C LEU A 458 -10.07 51.48 29.96
N LEU A 459 -9.41 52.61 30.18
CA LEU A 459 -8.25 52.78 31.04
C LEU A 459 -8.47 52.09 32.39
N LEU A 460 -7.41 51.39 32.85
CA LEU A 460 -7.00 51.26 34.25
C LEU A 460 -8.13 51.17 35.28
N LEU A 461 -8.52 49.97 35.73
CA LEU A 461 -9.16 49.80 37.03
C LEU A 461 -8.89 48.40 37.58
N ASP A 462 -8.10 48.35 38.66
CA ASP A 462 -7.81 47.21 39.53
C ASP A 462 -9.04 46.77 40.38
N GLU A 463 -10.27 47.06 39.96
CA GLU A 463 -11.47 46.73 40.72
C GLU A 463 -12.50 46.05 39.80
N VAL A 464 -12.47 44.71 39.82
CA VAL A 464 -13.55 43.78 39.47
C VAL A 464 -14.35 44.14 38.20
N ILE A 465 -13.68 44.14 37.04
CA ILE A 465 -14.36 43.64 35.84
C ILE A 465 -14.40 42.12 36.01
N GLU A 466 -15.58 41.54 36.21
CA GLU A 466 -15.78 40.08 36.21
C GLU A 466 -15.40 39.51 34.84
N GLN A 467 -14.12 39.24 34.63
CA GLN A 467 -13.64 38.51 33.47
C GLN A 467 -14.34 37.14 33.44
N LYS A 468 -15.01 36.84 32.33
CA LYS A 468 -15.84 35.64 32.18
C LYS A 468 -15.08 34.45 31.61
N ALA A 469 -14.03 34.73 30.83
CA ALA A 469 -13.28 33.72 30.10
C ALA A 469 -11.80 33.74 30.48
N PHE A 470 -11.27 32.55 30.76
CA PHE A 470 -9.85 32.31 31.04
C PHE A 470 -9.19 31.58 29.87
N ILE A 471 -8.03 32.07 29.45
CA ILE A 471 -7.20 31.42 28.44
C ILE A 471 -6.32 30.36 29.10
N MET A 472 -6.49 29.11 28.70
CA MET A 472 -5.60 28.02 29.09
C MET A 472 -4.48 27.88 28.07
N GLU A 473 -3.38 28.59 28.28
CA GLU A 473 -2.22 28.54 27.40
C GLU A 473 -1.59 27.14 27.39
N SER A 474 -1.34 26.65 26.19
CA SER A 474 -0.40 25.54 25.96
C SER A 474 1.01 25.95 26.38
N TRP A 475 1.91 24.98 26.48
CA TRP A 475 3.30 25.29 26.79
C TRP A 475 3.88 26.33 25.81
N ASN A 476 4.58 27.31 26.37
CA ASN A 476 5.21 28.40 25.65
C ASN A 476 6.60 28.64 26.25
N PRO A 477 7.68 28.67 25.45
CA PRO A 477 9.03 28.91 25.95
C PRO A 477 9.13 30.24 26.71
N LYS A 478 8.38 31.27 26.29
CA LYS A 478 8.33 32.58 26.95
C LYS A 478 7.73 32.54 28.36
N LEU A 479 6.89 31.53 28.65
CA LEU A 479 6.23 31.35 29.94
C LEU A 479 6.94 30.31 30.82
N CYS A 480 8.01 29.68 30.32
CA CYS A 480 8.73 28.66 31.06
C CYS A 480 9.66 29.31 32.10
N SER A 481 9.33 29.14 33.39
CA SER A 481 10.17 29.65 34.48
C SER A 481 11.54 28.97 34.61
N GLN A 482 11.77 27.86 33.90
CA GLN A 482 13.09 27.21 33.79
C GLN A 482 13.87 27.63 32.53
N GLY A 483 13.27 28.38 31.61
CA GLY A 483 13.95 28.86 30.40
C GLY A 483 14.12 27.82 29.28
N HIS A 484 13.37 26.71 29.31
CA HIS A 484 13.39 25.72 28.23
C HIS A 484 12.93 26.33 26.90
N LYS A 485 13.65 26.03 25.81
CA LYS A 485 13.36 26.57 24.47
C LYS A 485 12.33 25.75 23.69
N GLU A 486 12.17 24.46 24.02
CA GLU A 486 11.24 23.55 23.36
C GLU A 486 10.44 22.72 24.37
N TYR A 487 9.25 22.27 23.98
CA TYR A 487 8.41 21.40 24.80
C TYR A 487 8.87 19.95 24.68
N THR A 488 9.26 19.34 25.79
CA THR A 488 9.36 17.89 25.89
C THR A 488 8.19 17.34 26.73
N PHE A 489 7.58 16.26 26.24
CA PHE A 489 6.42 15.66 26.91
C PHE A 489 6.76 15.36 28.35
N GLY A 490 6.03 15.94 29.30
CA GLY A 490 6.20 15.60 30.71
C GLY A 490 7.07 16.55 31.54
N MET A 491 7.85 17.43 30.91
CA MET A 491 8.88 18.22 31.60
C MET A 491 8.32 19.24 32.60
N CYS A 492 7.04 19.63 32.48
CA CYS A 492 6.40 20.55 33.41
C CYS A 492 5.74 19.85 34.61
N TYR A 493 5.94 18.54 34.81
CA TYR A 493 5.21 17.78 35.83
C TYR A 493 6.06 17.31 37.02
N GLY A 494 5.66 17.69 38.23
CA GLY A 494 6.20 17.13 39.48
C GLY A 494 7.69 17.45 39.66
N ALA A 495 8.48 16.44 40.03
CA ALA A 495 9.92 16.56 40.30
C ALA A 495 10.77 16.97 39.08
N ASN A 496 10.19 17.01 37.88
CA ASN A 496 10.93 17.32 36.64
C ASN A 496 11.00 18.85 36.38
N CYS A 497 10.38 19.66 37.23
CA CYS A 497 10.47 21.13 37.17
C CYS A 497 10.53 21.73 38.58
N ASP A 498 11.72 22.15 39.00
CA ASP A 498 11.95 22.78 40.32
C ASP A 498 11.21 24.11 40.50
N LYS A 499 10.77 24.72 39.39
CA LYS A 499 10.01 25.97 39.38
C LYS A 499 8.49 25.75 39.39
N GLN A 500 8.01 24.51 39.52
CA GLN A 500 6.58 24.17 39.38
C GLN A 500 5.67 25.02 40.29
N ARG A 501 6.05 25.25 41.55
CA ARG A 501 5.26 26.05 42.51
C ARG A 501 4.98 27.47 42.03
N ASN A 502 5.93 28.06 41.30
CA ASN A 502 5.84 29.44 40.82
C ASN A 502 5.65 29.56 39.30
N CYS A 503 5.55 28.43 38.60
CA CYS A 503 5.43 28.38 37.15
C CYS A 503 4.07 28.96 36.71
N PRO A 504 4.04 30.01 35.87
CA PRO A 504 2.81 30.57 35.32
C PRO A 504 1.94 29.50 34.68
N LEU A 505 2.53 28.60 33.87
CA LEU A 505 1.81 27.55 33.16
C LEU A 505 1.06 26.58 34.08
N ILE A 506 1.59 26.31 35.28
CA ILE A 506 0.96 25.40 36.26
C ILE A 506 -0.05 26.15 37.12
N LYS A 507 0.20 27.42 37.44
CA LYS A 507 -0.77 28.26 38.18
C LYS A 507 -2.09 28.41 37.43
N GLN A 508 -2.08 28.35 36.10
CA GLN A 508 -3.29 28.40 35.27
C GLN A 508 -4.38 27.40 35.69
N TYR A 509 -4.02 26.16 36.08
CA TYR A 509 -5.00 25.15 36.48
C TYR A 509 -5.80 25.52 37.73
N GLY A 510 -5.21 26.30 38.63
CA GLY A 510 -5.89 26.85 39.80
C GLY A 510 -6.65 28.13 39.46
N LEU A 511 -6.03 29.02 38.68
CA LEU A 511 -6.63 30.30 38.30
C LEU A 511 -7.91 30.13 37.47
N GLN A 512 -7.90 29.22 36.50
CA GLN A 512 -9.06 28.96 35.63
C GLN A 512 -10.31 28.55 36.42
N LYS A 513 -10.16 27.98 37.63
CA LYS A 513 -11.31 27.59 38.46
C LYS A 513 -12.13 28.78 38.93
N ARG A 514 -11.63 30.02 38.82
CA ARG A 514 -12.38 31.24 39.16
C ARG A 514 -13.20 31.80 38.00
N TYR A 515 -13.21 31.12 36.85
CA TYR A 515 -13.81 31.63 35.63
C TYR A 515 -14.86 30.66 35.10
N PRO A 516 -16.06 31.12 34.72
CA PRO A 516 -17.09 30.23 34.19
C PRO A 516 -16.67 29.58 32.86
N ILE A 517 -15.98 30.33 31.99
CA ILE A 517 -15.56 29.85 30.67
C ILE A 517 -14.04 29.62 30.64
N VAL A 518 -13.63 28.47 30.13
CA VAL A 518 -12.22 28.18 29.80
C VAL A 518 -12.08 28.05 28.30
N ILE A 519 -11.09 28.73 27.73
CA ILE A 519 -10.76 28.64 26.31
C ILE A 519 -9.40 27.98 26.18
N MET A 520 -9.27 27.00 25.27
CA MET A 520 -8.02 26.30 25.02
C MET A 520 -7.85 25.92 23.56
N THR A 521 -6.66 25.43 23.19
CA THR A 521 -6.40 24.92 21.83
C THR A 521 -6.72 23.42 21.70
N HIS A 522 -6.87 22.90 20.47
CA HIS A 522 -6.95 21.46 20.21
C HIS A 522 -5.81 20.68 20.86
N GLU A 523 -4.55 21.13 20.68
CA GLU A 523 -3.40 20.47 21.30
C GLU A 523 -3.53 20.42 22.83
N ARG A 524 -4.00 21.51 23.44
CA ARG A 524 -4.19 21.57 24.89
C ARG A 524 -5.23 20.56 25.38
N LEU A 525 -6.38 20.52 24.72
CA LEU A 525 -7.46 19.57 24.99
C LEU A 525 -6.92 18.14 24.94
N MET A 526 -6.25 17.79 23.84
CA MET A 526 -5.83 16.42 23.60
C MET A 526 -4.69 15.97 24.53
N MET A 527 -3.78 16.88 24.90
CA MET A 527 -2.74 16.60 25.90
C MET A 527 -3.30 16.27 27.28
N ASP A 528 -4.37 16.96 27.70
CA ASP A 528 -4.95 16.76 29.02
C ASP A 528 -5.99 15.63 29.05
N ASN A 529 -6.65 15.32 27.94
CA ASN A 529 -7.56 14.17 27.79
C ASN A 529 -6.83 12.83 27.80
N GLU A 530 -5.58 12.77 27.32
CA GLU A 530 -4.75 11.54 27.38
C GLU A 530 -4.41 11.10 28.83
N ARG A 531 -4.79 11.90 29.82
CA ARG A 531 -4.61 11.60 31.24
C ARG A 531 -5.94 11.09 31.81
N ASP A 532 -5.99 9.80 32.05
CA ASP A 532 -7.20 9.13 32.55
C ASP A 532 -7.79 9.84 33.80
N GLY A 533 -9.08 10.15 33.74
CA GLY A 533 -9.83 10.89 34.78
C GLY A 533 -9.39 12.34 35.06
N TYR A 534 -8.30 12.82 34.48
CA TYR A 534 -7.70 14.11 34.83
C TYR A 534 -8.51 15.28 34.28
N PHE A 535 -8.95 15.22 33.02
CA PHE A 535 -9.58 16.36 32.36
C PHE A 535 -10.82 16.87 33.13
N VAL A 536 -11.76 15.96 33.44
CA VAL A 536 -12.98 16.30 34.20
C VAL A 536 -12.63 16.82 35.60
N SER A 537 -11.63 16.23 36.28
CA SER A 537 -11.20 16.68 37.60
C SER A 537 -10.64 18.11 37.62
N GLN A 538 -9.99 18.53 36.52
CA GLN A 538 -9.37 19.84 36.42
C GLN A 538 -10.35 20.89 35.89
N TYR A 539 -11.08 20.58 34.83
CA TYR A 539 -11.87 21.55 34.07
C TYR A 539 -13.37 21.42 34.27
N GLY A 540 -13.86 20.36 34.92
CA GLY A 540 -15.30 20.11 35.05
C GLY A 540 -16.04 21.11 35.93
N GLN A 541 -15.34 21.89 36.76
CA GLN A 541 -15.97 22.79 37.74
C GLN A 541 -15.22 24.11 37.91
N TRP A 542 -15.96 25.13 38.31
CA TRP A 542 -15.47 26.45 38.69
C TRP A 542 -16.16 26.93 39.97
N GLU A 543 -15.63 27.99 40.57
CA GLU A 543 -16.07 28.58 41.82
C GLU A 543 -16.36 30.06 41.57
N ASP A 544 -17.56 30.52 41.94
CA ASP A 544 -17.96 31.91 41.81
C ASP A 544 -17.35 32.79 42.92
N TYR A 545 -17.58 34.10 42.84
CA TYR A 545 -17.07 35.05 43.82
C TYR A 545 -17.64 34.84 45.24
N LEU A 546 -18.72 34.07 45.39
CA LEU A 546 -19.32 33.68 46.66
C LEU A 546 -18.75 32.35 47.20
N GLY A 547 -17.83 31.71 46.49
CA GLY A 547 -17.27 30.41 46.85
C GLY A 547 -18.16 29.21 46.48
N LYS A 548 -19.25 29.43 45.74
CA LYS A 548 -20.15 28.35 45.31
C LYS A 548 -19.59 27.67 44.08
N ARG A 549 -19.57 26.34 44.10
CA ARG A 549 -19.08 25.50 43.01
C ARG A 549 -20.16 25.26 41.96
N HIS A 550 -19.80 25.48 40.71
CA HIS A 550 -20.65 25.27 39.54
C HIS A 550 -20.00 24.29 38.57
N ARG A 551 -20.81 23.60 37.75
CA ARG A 551 -20.34 22.64 36.75
C ARG A 551 -20.16 23.32 35.39
N ARG A 552 -19.11 22.95 34.67
CA ARG A 552 -19.02 23.22 33.23
C ARG A 552 -19.75 22.10 32.49
N ARG A 553 -20.91 22.40 31.92
CA ARG A 553 -21.81 21.40 31.31
C ARG A 553 -21.66 21.29 29.81
N VAL A 554 -20.99 22.25 29.17
CA VAL A 554 -20.92 22.35 27.70
C VAL A 554 -19.47 22.45 27.26
N MET A 555 -19.10 21.68 26.24
CA MET A 555 -17.85 21.82 25.51
C MET A 555 -18.16 22.06 24.03
N ILE A 556 -17.64 23.14 23.46
CA ILE A 556 -17.76 23.44 22.02
C ILE A 556 -16.36 23.47 21.42
N ILE A 557 -16.13 22.62 20.44
CA ILE A 557 -14.85 22.46 19.75
C ILE A 557 -15.00 23.02 18.34
N ASP A 558 -14.25 24.07 18.00
CA ASP A 558 -14.26 24.70 16.68
C ASP A 558 -13.33 23.96 15.72
N GLU A 559 -13.90 23.39 14.65
CA GLU A 559 -13.27 22.42 13.73
C GLU A 559 -12.92 21.07 14.40
N LYS A 560 -12.78 20.00 13.60
CA LYS A 560 -12.46 18.65 14.11
C LYS A 560 -11.04 18.59 14.69
N PRO A 561 -10.83 18.11 15.94
CA PRO A 561 -9.49 17.83 16.48
C PRO A 561 -8.94 16.50 15.94
N GLU A 562 -7.65 16.21 16.16
CA GLU A 562 -7.03 14.94 15.75
C GLU A 562 -7.52 13.77 16.62
N LEU A 563 -8.67 13.18 16.28
CA LEU A 563 -9.31 12.09 17.02
C LEU A 563 -8.51 10.77 16.98
N ILE A 564 -7.71 10.57 15.93
CA ILE A 564 -6.85 9.40 15.74
C ILE A 564 -5.46 9.89 15.37
N ARG A 565 -4.47 9.48 16.16
CA ARG A 565 -3.07 9.86 15.96
C ARG A 565 -2.27 8.66 15.48
N SER A 566 -1.53 8.84 14.40
CA SER A 566 -0.53 7.86 13.97
C SER A 566 0.82 8.13 14.64
N THR A 567 1.48 7.06 15.09
CA THR A 567 2.80 7.05 15.71
C THR A 567 3.67 6.04 14.99
N ILE A 568 4.95 6.37 14.87
CA ILE A 568 5.96 5.51 14.26
C ILE A 568 6.97 5.13 15.35
N LEU A 569 7.26 3.84 15.49
CA LEU A 569 8.35 3.29 16.29
C LEU A 569 9.38 2.70 15.34
N ASP A 570 10.65 3.04 15.52
CA ASP A 570 11.73 2.42 14.76
C ASP A 570 12.68 1.66 15.69
N SER A 571 13.45 0.74 15.11
CA SER A 571 14.37 -0.10 15.86
C SER A 571 15.45 0.68 16.61
N ASN A 572 15.84 1.88 16.15
CA ASN A 572 16.88 2.68 16.79
C ASN A 572 16.33 3.39 18.02
N SER A 573 15.15 3.97 17.90
CA SER A 573 14.37 4.53 19.01
C SER A 573 14.16 3.48 20.11
N MET A 574 13.82 2.26 19.71
CA MET A 574 13.68 1.14 20.65
C MET A 574 14.98 0.73 21.32
N LYS A 575 16.06 0.49 20.55
CA LYS A 575 17.38 0.13 21.09
C LYS A 575 17.87 1.19 22.08
N LEU A 576 17.64 2.47 21.79
CA LEU A 576 17.99 3.58 22.67
C LEU A 576 17.21 3.53 23.99
N LEU A 577 15.89 3.31 23.94
CA LEU A 577 15.07 3.17 25.15
C LEU A 577 15.51 1.97 25.99
N VAL A 578 15.72 0.81 25.37
CA VAL A 578 16.23 -0.40 26.06
C VAL A 578 17.52 -0.08 26.81
N LYS A 579 18.50 0.52 26.11
CA LYS A 579 19.78 0.89 26.67
C LYS A 579 19.64 1.87 27.84
N LYS A 580 18.84 2.93 27.68
CA LYS A 580 18.60 3.93 28.74
C LYS A 580 17.95 3.32 29.98
N VAL A 581 17.01 2.40 29.80
CA VAL A 581 16.42 1.67 30.92
C VAL A 581 17.49 0.81 31.60
N GLN A 582 18.30 0.07 30.86
CA GLN A 582 19.38 -0.76 31.41
C GLN A 582 20.43 0.07 32.18
N ASP A 583 20.82 1.23 31.66
CA ASP A 583 21.76 2.15 32.31
C ASP A 583 21.21 2.57 33.70
N VAL A 584 19.94 3.00 33.76
CA VAL A 584 19.26 3.35 35.02
C VAL A 584 19.22 2.18 36.01
N VAL A 585 19.03 0.95 35.52
CA VAL A 585 19.05 -0.25 36.37
C VAL A 585 20.45 -0.49 36.93
N SER A 586 21.49 -0.30 36.13
CA SER A 586 22.87 -0.52 36.53
C SER A 586 23.36 0.49 37.58
N GLU A 587 22.88 1.73 37.52
CA GLU A 587 23.20 2.81 38.46
C GLU A 587 22.56 2.63 39.85
N LEU A 588 21.54 1.77 39.98
CA LEU A 588 20.82 1.56 41.25
C LEU A 588 21.52 0.59 42.24
N ASN A 589 22.77 0.20 41.97
CA ASN A 589 23.40 -0.95 42.62
C ASN A 589 24.28 -0.69 43.86
N ASP A 590 24.38 0.52 44.42
CA ASP A 590 25.26 0.74 45.58
C ASP A 590 24.59 1.05 46.94
N ASP A 591 23.25 1.12 47.04
CA ASP A 591 22.55 1.26 48.34
C ASP A 591 21.31 0.34 48.46
N GLY A 592 21.58 -0.96 48.37
CA GLY A 592 20.64 -2.06 48.13
C GLY A 592 19.64 -2.45 49.23
N LYS A 593 19.26 -1.59 50.19
CA LYS A 593 18.25 -1.98 51.22
C LYS A 593 16.95 -1.17 51.25
N LYS A 594 16.83 -0.05 50.53
CA LYS A 594 15.59 0.77 50.54
C LYS A 594 14.67 0.59 49.33
N TYR A 595 15.09 -0.19 48.33
CA TYR A 595 14.49 -0.20 46.98
C TYR A 595 13.94 -1.56 46.51
N TYR A 596 13.87 -2.58 47.37
CA TYR A 596 13.52 -3.96 46.99
C TYR A 596 12.17 -4.14 46.25
N ARG A 597 11.17 -3.27 46.49
CA ARG A 597 9.92 -3.26 45.69
C ARG A 597 10.09 -2.70 44.27
N LYS A 598 10.99 -1.74 44.06
CA LYS A 598 11.26 -1.11 42.75
C LYS A 598 12.11 -1.98 41.83
N VAL A 599 12.98 -2.83 42.39
CA VAL A 599 13.78 -3.81 41.62
C VAL A 599 12.90 -4.90 40.99
N LYS A 600 11.77 -5.26 41.62
CA LYS A 600 10.79 -6.20 41.05
C LYS A 600 10.09 -5.61 39.83
N ASP A 601 9.64 -4.36 39.90
CA ASP A 601 9.04 -3.66 38.76
C ASP A 601 10.03 -3.54 37.61
N ILE A 602 11.31 -3.27 37.92
CA ILE A 602 12.43 -3.19 36.97
C ILE A 602 12.67 -4.49 36.19
N ASN A 603 12.63 -5.64 36.86
CA ASN A 603 12.76 -6.95 36.18
C ASN A 603 11.56 -7.22 35.24
N GLU A 604 10.38 -6.71 35.56
CA GLU A 604 9.21 -6.79 34.66
C GLU A 604 9.37 -5.84 33.45
N ILE A 605 10.06 -4.69 33.60
CA ILE A 605 10.46 -3.84 32.46
C ILE A 605 11.44 -4.58 31.57
N ALA A 606 12.49 -5.17 32.15
CA ALA A 606 13.49 -5.89 31.39
C ALA A 606 12.85 -7.08 30.64
N LYS A 607 11.87 -7.76 31.24
CA LYS A 607 11.07 -8.79 30.57
C LYS A 607 10.19 -8.21 29.46
N ALA A 608 9.44 -7.14 29.69
CA ALA A 608 8.59 -6.52 28.68
C ALA A 608 9.40 -5.97 27.49
N ILE A 609 10.55 -5.33 27.78
CA ILE A 609 11.50 -4.84 26.79
C ILE A 609 12.19 -6.00 26.05
N ASN A 610 12.58 -7.07 26.75
CA ASN A 610 13.14 -8.26 26.11
C ASN A 610 12.09 -9.00 25.27
N LEU A 611 10.82 -9.06 25.68
CA LEU A 611 9.70 -9.58 24.88
C LEU A 611 9.59 -8.80 23.55
N ILE A 612 9.66 -7.47 23.60
CA ILE A 612 9.66 -6.61 22.39
C ILE A 612 10.91 -6.84 21.53
N ALA A 613 12.08 -7.02 22.14
CA ALA A 613 13.33 -7.29 21.43
C ALA A 613 13.41 -8.71 20.85
N GLN A 614 12.69 -9.67 21.44
CA GLN A 614 12.55 -11.07 21.01
C GLN A 614 11.48 -11.25 19.93
N TRP A 615 10.77 -10.18 19.53
CA TRP A 615 9.96 -10.15 18.29
C TRP A 615 10.86 -10.21 17.05
N GLN A 616 11.63 -11.28 16.92
CA GLN A 616 12.24 -11.68 15.67
C GLN A 616 11.11 -11.92 14.69
N ILE A 617 11.02 -10.96 13.77
CA ILE A 617 10.25 -10.97 12.55
C ILE A 617 10.41 -12.35 11.92
N SER A 618 9.39 -13.20 12.07
CA SER A 618 9.28 -14.42 11.28
C SER A 618 9.23 -14.03 9.80
N ASP A 619 9.58 -14.94 8.89
CA ASP A 619 9.60 -14.69 7.43
C ASP A 619 8.25 -14.25 6.81
N SER A 620 7.21 -14.13 7.63
CA SER A 620 5.96 -13.45 7.29
C SER A 620 5.96 -12.06 7.91
N ASN A 621 5.55 -11.03 7.17
CA ASN A 621 5.43 -9.62 7.60
C ASN A 621 4.45 -9.38 8.78
N LEU A 622 4.19 -10.39 9.61
CA LEU A 622 3.33 -10.43 10.77
C LEU A 622 4.19 -10.45 12.03
N VAL A 623 4.06 -9.41 12.87
CA VAL A 623 4.44 -9.51 14.27
C VAL A 623 3.13 -9.41 15.07
N ASN A 624 2.73 -10.53 15.67
CA ASN A 624 1.60 -10.59 16.57
C ASN A 624 2.00 -9.93 17.91
N VAL A 625 1.40 -8.78 18.23
CA VAL A 625 1.57 -8.10 19.53
C VAL A 625 0.51 -8.59 20.52
N SER A 626 0.35 -9.91 20.66
CA SER A 626 -0.45 -10.49 21.73
C SER A 626 0.48 -11.12 22.77
N LEU A 627 0.56 -10.49 23.94
CA LEU A 627 0.99 -11.19 25.14
C LEU A 627 -0.16 -12.10 25.58
N ASP A 628 0.14 -13.30 26.07
CA ASP A 628 -0.87 -14.18 26.67
C ASP A 628 -1.60 -13.45 27.83
N GLU A 629 -2.81 -13.90 28.18
CA GLU A 629 -3.66 -13.22 29.18
C GLU A 629 -2.95 -13.02 30.53
N GLU A 630 -2.09 -13.97 30.92
CA GLU A 630 -1.37 -13.93 32.18
C GLU A 630 -0.24 -12.90 32.13
N SER A 631 0.55 -12.88 31.05
CA SER A 631 1.52 -11.82 30.75
C SER A 631 0.87 -10.44 30.67
N MET A 632 -0.31 -10.31 30.04
CA MET A 632 -1.07 -9.05 29.99
C MET A 632 -1.54 -8.59 31.37
N LYS A 633 -2.04 -9.51 32.19
CA LYS A 633 -2.50 -9.21 33.56
C LYS A 633 -1.34 -8.78 34.44
N GLN A 634 -0.19 -9.42 34.30
CA GLN A 634 1.04 -9.07 35.01
C GLN A 634 1.60 -7.72 34.55
N LEU A 635 1.63 -7.47 33.23
CA LEU A 635 2.06 -6.20 32.65
C LEU A 635 1.17 -5.05 33.15
N LYS A 636 -0.16 -5.20 33.08
CA LYS A 636 -1.15 -4.22 33.59
C LYS A 636 -0.93 -3.88 35.06
N LYS A 637 -0.62 -4.88 35.89
CA LYS A 637 -0.40 -4.72 37.33
C LYS A 637 0.88 -3.93 37.64
N SER A 638 1.94 -4.14 36.87
CA SER A 638 3.26 -3.53 37.10
C SER A 638 3.40 -2.14 36.46
N MET A 639 2.60 -1.84 35.43
CA MET A 639 2.73 -0.63 34.60
C MET A 639 2.64 0.71 35.37
N PRO A 640 1.76 0.91 36.37
CA PRO A 640 1.68 2.19 37.09
C PRO A 640 2.95 2.51 37.91
N GLY A 641 3.53 1.49 38.56
CA GLY A 641 4.77 1.64 39.33
C GLY A 641 5.96 1.97 38.42
N LEU A 642 6.01 1.26 37.29
CA LEU A 642 6.97 1.47 36.21
C LEU A 642 6.92 2.89 35.64
N ARG A 643 5.73 3.36 35.24
CA ARG A 643 5.53 4.71 34.71
C ARG A 643 6.02 5.80 35.68
N SER A 644 5.75 5.62 36.98
CA SER A 644 6.21 6.55 38.03
C SER A 644 7.74 6.54 38.21
N PHE A 645 8.35 5.37 38.04
CA PHE A 645 9.79 5.18 38.16
C PHE A 645 10.56 5.76 36.96
N LEU A 646 10.24 5.35 35.72
CA LEU A 646 10.97 5.80 34.52
C LEU A 646 10.88 7.31 34.33
N ARG A 647 9.73 7.90 34.64
CA ARG A 647 9.53 9.35 34.58
C ARG A 647 10.57 10.18 35.36
N LYS A 648 11.23 9.57 36.36
CA LYS A 648 12.22 10.23 37.22
C LYS A 648 13.67 9.93 36.81
N HIS A 649 13.93 8.95 35.94
CA HIS A 649 15.28 8.42 35.72
C HIS A 649 15.70 8.35 34.24
N ILE A 650 14.79 8.40 33.27
CA ILE A 650 15.14 8.49 31.83
C ILE A 650 14.78 9.86 31.26
N GLY A 651 15.37 10.18 30.10
CA GLY A 651 15.03 11.39 29.34
C GLY A 651 13.57 11.37 28.87
N MET A 652 13.04 12.56 28.58
CA MET A 652 11.61 12.73 28.31
C MET A 652 11.19 12.18 26.94
N ASP A 653 12.09 12.18 25.96
CA ASP A 653 11.84 11.59 24.65
C ASP A 653 11.75 10.06 24.75
N GLU A 654 12.64 9.45 25.54
CA GLU A 654 12.58 8.03 25.85
C GLU A 654 11.34 7.69 26.68
N PHE A 655 10.96 8.55 27.64
CA PHE A 655 9.73 8.36 28.41
C PHE A 655 8.46 8.46 27.55
N LYS A 656 8.43 9.38 26.59
CA LYS A 656 7.34 9.49 25.60
C LYS A 656 7.26 8.22 24.75
N LEU A 657 8.41 7.72 24.27
CA LEU A 657 8.48 6.48 23.52
C LEU A 657 7.95 5.28 24.35
N PHE A 658 8.37 5.19 25.62
CA PHE A 658 7.82 4.21 26.56
C PHE A 658 6.31 4.34 26.72
N TYR A 659 5.78 5.56 26.84
CA TYR A 659 4.35 5.81 26.98
C TYR A 659 3.55 5.40 25.72
N ASP A 660 4.11 5.66 24.54
CA ASP A 660 3.54 5.26 23.27
C ASP A 660 3.49 3.72 23.15
N ILE A 661 4.52 3.02 23.63
CA ILE A 661 4.58 1.55 23.74
C ILE A 661 3.62 1.00 24.80
N GLU A 662 3.57 1.61 25.99
CA GLU A 662 2.61 1.25 27.05
C GLU A 662 1.18 1.29 26.49
N HIS A 663 0.83 2.37 25.78
CA HIS A 663 -0.47 2.49 25.12
C HIS A 663 -0.70 1.44 24.03
N LEU A 664 0.33 1.07 23.27
CA LEU A 664 0.29 -0.01 22.28
C LEU A 664 -0.14 -1.35 22.90
N PHE A 665 0.33 -1.64 24.12
CA PHE A 665 -0.05 -2.84 24.86
C PHE A 665 -1.41 -2.73 25.55
N MET A 666 -1.68 -1.57 26.14
CA MET A 666 -2.86 -1.37 26.98
C MET A 666 -4.13 -1.17 26.16
N ASN A 667 -4.00 -0.59 24.97
CA ASN A 667 -5.06 -0.48 23.97
C ASN A 667 -4.76 -1.49 22.87
N ARG A 668 -5.67 -2.43 22.60
CA ARG A 668 -5.52 -3.53 21.62
C ARG A 668 -5.37 -3.08 20.15
N PHE A 669 -5.00 -1.82 19.88
CA PHE A 669 -4.91 -1.23 18.55
C PHE A 669 -3.46 -0.90 18.23
N ALA A 670 -2.80 -1.84 17.57
CA ALA A 670 -1.44 -1.75 17.09
C ALA A 670 -1.38 -2.51 15.77
N VAL A 671 -1.19 -1.81 14.65
CA VAL A 671 -0.86 -2.48 13.40
C VAL A 671 0.61 -2.23 13.12
N ILE A 672 1.31 -3.24 12.62
CA ILE A 672 2.74 -3.20 12.32
C ILE A 672 2.87 -3.24 10.81
N THR A 673 3.21 -2.10 10.20
CA THR A 673 3.58 -2.07 8.78
C THR A 673 5.10 -2.06 8.64
N THR A 674 5.68 -3.16 8.18
CA THR A 674 7.07 -3.19 7.73
C THR A 674 7.16 -2.49 6.37
N HIS A 675 7.86 -1.36 6.28
CA HIS A 675 8.16 -0.76 4.98
C HIS A 675 9.13 -1.68 4.22
N HIS A 676 8.75 -2.07 3.00
CA HIS A 676 9.48 -2.99 2.13
C HIS A 676 10.94 -2.62 1.94
N GLY A 677 11.83 -3.58 2.21
CA GLY A 677 13.26 -3.46 1.97
C GLY A 677 14.16 -4.42 2.74
N ILE A 678 13.69 -5.56 3.25
CA ILE A 678 14.60 -6.59 3.79
C ILE A 678 15.19 -7.36 2.61
N LYS A 679 16.14 -6.71 1.92
CA LYS A 679 17.22 -7.39 1.21
C LYS A 679 18.57 -7.14 1.89
N ASP A 680 18.55 -6.44 3.02
CA ASP A 680 19.74 -6.14 3.78
C ASP A 680 19.60 -6.76 5.16
N GLU A 681 20.58 -7.55 5.57
CA GLU A 681 20.71 -8.16 6.90
C GLU A 681 20.88 -7.09 8.02
N SER A 682 20.73 -5.80 7.67
CA SER A 682 20.71 -4.70 8.61
C SER A 682 19.38 -4.64 9.38
N LYS A 683 19.48 -4.92 10.69
CA LYS A 683 18.44 -5.05 11.72
C LYS A 683 17.58 -3.78 12.00
N ASN A 684 17.16 -3.06 10.96
CA ASN A 684 16.41 -1.80 11.10
C ASN A 684 14.96 -1.96 10.61
N TRP A 685 14.05 -2.10 11.57
CA TRP A 685 12.61 -2.16 11.33
C TRP A 685 11.92 -0.86 11.75
N GLN A 686 10.73 -0.65 11.21
CA GLN A 686 9.82 0.45 11.55
C GLN A 686 8.40 -0.12 11.70
N ILE A 687 7.71 0.29 12.76
CA ILE A 687 6.33 -0.04 13.11
C ILE A 687 5.55 1.26 13.08
N SER A 688 4.56 1.38 12.19
CA SER A 688 3.61 2.49 12.20
C SER A 688 2.31 2.00 12.80
N PHE A 689 1.85 2.60 13.90
CA PHE A 689 0.58 2.28 14.52
C PHE A 689 -0.28 3.55 14.67
N ALA A 690 -1.56 3.42 15.03
CA ALA A 690 -2.40 4.56 15.32
C ALA A 690 -3.27 4.31 16.56
N ARG A 691 -3.58 5.37 17.29
CA ARG A 691 -4.34 5.33 18.53
C ARG A 691 -5.47 6.33 18.54
N TRP A 692 -6.58 5.93 19.17
CA TRP A 692 -7.71 6.80 19.42
C TRP A 692 -7.41 7.76 20.58
N ARG A 693 -7.79 9.03 20.45
CA ARG A 693 -7.60 10.07 21.47
C ARG A 693 -8.98 10.48 22.00
N PRO A 694 -9.41 9.94 23.16
CA PRO A 694 -10.75 10.20 23.66
C PRO A 694 -10.97 11.64 24.07
N ILE A 695 -12.18 12.14 23.83
CA ILE A 695 -12.65 13.41 24.36
C ILE A 695 -13.55 13.09 25.55
N ALA A 696 -13.26 13.67 26.71
CA ALA A 696 -14.06 13.46 27.90
C ALA A 696 -15.49 14.00 27.69
N SER A 697 -16.48 13.10 27.66
CA SER A 697 -17.90 13.42 27.40
C SER A 697 -18.84 13.08 28.55
N ASP A 698 -18.45 12.23 29.50
CA ASP A 698 -19.37 11.62 30.48
C ASP A 698 -20.11 12.60 31.41
N SER A 699 -19.68 13.87 31.46
CA SER A 699 -20.28 14.91 32.30
C SER A 699 -20.62 16.20 31.55
N MET A 700 -20.51 16.21 30.22
CA MET A 700 -20.67 17.41 29.40
C MET A 700 -21.35 17.11 28.06
N ASN A 701 -22.16 18.06 27.59
CA ASN A 701 -22.60 18.11 26.20
C ASN A 701 -21.44 18.60 25.33
N VAL A 702 -20.89 17.69 24.51
CA VAL A 702 -19.74 17.98 23.65
C VAL A 702 -20.20 18.14 22.21
N PHE A 703 -19.87 19.29 21.62
CA PHE A 703 -20.18 19.64 20.23
C PHE A 703 -18.90 19.86 19.44
N ILE A 704 -18.79 19.22 18.27
CA ILE A 704 -17.67 19.45 17.33
C ILE A 704 -18.22 20.15 16.10
N LEU A 705 -17.74 21.36 15.83
CA LEU A 705 -18.17 22.20 14.71
C LEU A 705 -17.44 21.79 13.42
N ASP A 706 -17.82 20.65 12.84
CA ASP A 706 -17.16 20.08 11.66
C ASP A 706 -18.10 20.03 10.44
N GLY A 707 -17.82 20.90 9.46
CA GLY A 707 -18.58 20.98 8.23
C GLY A 707 -18.42 19.80 7.27
N THR A 708 -17.51 18.87 7.55
CA THR A 708 -17.27 17.63 6.78
C THR A 708 -17.61 16.37 7.57
N SER A 709 -18.30 16.50 8.71
CA SER A 709 -18.66 15.38 9.57
C SER A 709 -19.56 14.33 8.92
N ASP A 710 -20.31 14.71 7.88
CA ASP A 710 -21.16 13.87 7.05
C ASP A 710 -20.41 12.94 6.08
N ILE A 711 -19.11 13.16 5.89
CA ILE A 711 -18.23 12.33 5.03
C ILE A 711 -16.95 11.88 5.76
N SER A 712 -16.91 11.99 7.09
CA SER A 712 -15.71 11.71 7.89
C SER A 712 -15.78 10.32 8.54
N ALA A 713 -14.84 9.44 8.17
CA ALA A 713 -14.68 8.12 8.79
C ALA A 713 -14.27 8.16 10.28
N ASP A 714 -13.89 9.33 10.81
CA ASP A 714 -13.47 9.46 12.22
C ASP A 714 -14.63 9.41 13.21
N TYR A 715 -15.85 9.62 12.72
CA TYR A 715 -17.06 9.58 13.55
C TYR A 715 -17.76 8.23 13.53
N ALA A 716 -17.23 7.24 12.79
CA ALA A 716 -17.91 5.99 12.45
C ALA A 716 -18.32 5.11 13.65
N ASP A 717 -17.93 5.40 14.90
CA ASP A 717 -18.42 4.66 16.08
C ASP A 717 -19.76 5.24 16.58
N PRO A 718 -20.91 4.60 16.26
CA PRO A 718 -22.24 5.11 16.61
C PRO A 718 -22.52 5.07 18.13
N ARG A 719 -21.67 4.39 18.92
CA ARG A 719 -21.77 4.37 20.38
C ARG A 719 -21.22 5.64 21.00
N ARG A 720 -20.32 6.34 20.30
CA ARG A 720 -19.61 7.55 20.78
C ARG A 720 -20.11 8.82 20.13
N PHE A 721 -20.48 8.74 18.86
CA PHE A 721 -20.84 9.91 18.06
C PHE A 721 -22.28 9.87 17.57
N GLN A 722 -22.81 11.07 17.39
CA GLN A 722 -24.03 11.38 16.66
C GLN A 722 -23.81 12.66 15.85
N ARG A 723 -24.68 12.94 14.88
CA ARG A 723 -24.53 14.10 13.97
C ARG A 723 -25.79 14.97 13.97
N TYR A 724 -25.62 16.28 13.86
CA TYR A 724 -26.70 17.19 13.50
C TYR A 724 -26.49 17.71 12.08
N ASP A 725 -27.50 17.50 11.23
CA ASP A 725 -27.44 17.83 9.81
C ASP A 725 -27.95 19.24 9.59
N CYS A 726 -27.04 20.14 9.21
CA CYS A 726 -27.40 21.49 8.83
C CYS A 726 -27.82 21.51 7.36
N ALA A 727 -28.81 22.34 7.02
CA ALA A 727 -29.16 22.61 5.64
C ALA A 727 -27.99 23.25 4.87
N ASP A 728 -27.89 22.91 3.59
CA ASP A 728 -26.96 23.57 2.66
C ASP A 728 -27.31 25.05 2.57
N ILE A 729 -26.29 25.91 2.75
CA ILE A 729 -26.46 27.37 2.70
C ILE A 729 -26.33 27.92 1.27
N ARG A 730 -25.85 27.10 0.31
CA ARG A 730 -25.62 27.47 -1.09
C ARG A 730 -25.89 26.29 -2.02
N SER A 731 -26.11 26.59 -3.30
CA SER A 731 -26.21 25.57 -4.36
C SER A 731 -24.85 25.26 -4.96
N TYR A 732 -24.66 24.02 -5.42
CA TYR A 732 -23.45 23.59 -6.15
C TYR A 732 -23.70 23.40 -7.66
N LYS A 733 -24.84 23.86 -8.19
CA LYS A 733 -25.20 23.70 -9.61
C LYS A 733 -24.27 24.45 -10.57
N ASN A 734 -23.66 25.54 -10.12
CA ASN A 734 -22.67 26.33 -10.85
C ASN A 734 -21.23 25.78 -10.72
N TRP A 735 -21.05 24.64 -10.03
CA TRP A 735 -19.74 24.02 -9.85
C TRP A 735 -19.46 22.99 -10.94
N THR A 736 -18.19 22.87 -11.33
CA THR A 736 -17.70 21.79 -12.18
C THR A 736 -16.46 21.17 -11.56
N ILE A 737 -16.48 19.85 -11.39
CA ILE A 737 -15.31 19.07 -11.00
C ILE A 737 -14.64 18.56 -12.29
N TYR A 738 -13.38 18.95 -12.52
CA TYR A 738 -12.55 18.43 -13.60
C TYR A 738 -11.57 17.42 -13.02
N GLN A 739 -11.76 16.15 -13.38
CA GLN A 739 -10.89 15.08 -12.98
C GLN A 739 -9.83 14.81 -14.06
N ALA A 740 -8.56 14.99 -13.72
CA ALA A 740 -7.47 14.69 -14.63
C ALA A 740 -7.28 13.17 -14.82
N LYS A 741 -6.95 12.72 -16.03
CA LYS A 741 -6.55 11.32 -16.33
C LYS A 741 -5.13 10.98 -15.83
N ILE A 742 -4.58 11.78 -14.93
CA ILE A 742 -3.24 11.63 -14.35
C ILE A 742 -3.32 11.73 -12.83
N SER A 743 -2.45 10.99 -12.15
CA SER A 743 -2.20 11.20 -10.72
C SER A 743 -0.76 11.63 -10.49
N ILE A 744 -0.59 12.66 -9.68
CA ILE A 744 0.71 13.12 -9.17
C ILE A 744 0.83 12.62 -7.73
N SER A 745 1.48 11.48 -7.52
CA SER A 745 1.66 10.88 -6.19
C SER A 745 2.84 11.48 -5.44
N LYS A 746 2.86 11.28 -4.12
CA LYS A 746 4.02 11.62 -3.28
C LYS A 746 5.32 10.98 -3.79
N THR A 747 5.25 9.74 -4.27
CA THR A 747 6.40 9.03 -4.85
C THR A 747 6.94 9.71 -6.12
N LYS A 748 6.07 10.25 -6.98
CA LYS A 748 6.48 11.04 -8.14
C LYS A 748 7.14 12.36 -7.73
N LEU A 749 6.62 13.01 -6.69
CA LEU A 749 7.20 14.23 -6.13
C LEU A 749 8.44 14.00 -5.23
N SER A 750 8.83 12.74 -5.05
CA SER A 750 10.06 12.34 -4.33
C SER A 750 11.17 11.85 -5.27
N GLN A 751 10.97 11.98 -6.59
CA GLN A 751 11.97 11.68 -7.62
C GLN A 751 13.10 12.73 -7.63
N PRO A 752 14.20 12.50 -8.37
CA PRO A 752 15.21 13.51 -8.65
C PRO A 752 14.62 14.88 -9.04
N GLN A 753 15.31 15.95 -8.64
CA GLN A 753 14.79 17.32 -8.67
C GLN A 753 14.43 17.82 -10.08
N ASP A 754 15.11 17.33 -11.11
CA ASP A 754 14.84 17.57 -12.52
C ASP A 754 13.48 17.02 -12.96
N ILE A 755 13.15 15.78 -12.59
CA ILE A 755 11.83 15.17 -12.88
C ILE A 755 10.71 15.93 -12.16
N VAL A 756 10.94 16.30 -10.89
CA VAL A 756 9.96 17.07 -10.12
C VAL A 756 9.76 18.47 -10.70
N ALA A 757 10.83 19.10 -11.19
CA ALA A 757 10.75 20.40 -11.86
C ALA A 757 9.93 20.32 -13.15
N GLU A 758 10.11 19.28 -13.97
CA GLU A 758 9.33 19.04 -15.17
C GLU A 758 7.83 18.85 -14.85
N ILE A 759 7.51 17.98 -13.88
CA ILE A 759 6.12 17.75 -13.44
C ILE A 759 5.47 19.07 -12.99
N ASN A 760 6.19 19.85 -12.18
CA ASN A 760 5.68 21.13 -11.68
C ASN A 760 5.52 22.17 -12.81
N GLN A 761 6.42 22.16 -13.80
CA GLN A 761 6.30 23.03 -14.96
C GLN A 761 5.05 22.68 -15.78
N ASN A 762 4.79 21.39 -16.02
CA ASN A 762 3.59 20.92 -16.71
C ASN A 762 2.30 21.32 -15.98
N VAL A 763 2.29 21.25 -14.64
CA VAL A 763 1.17 21.74 -13.82
C VAL A 763 0.96 23.24 -14.04
N VAL A 764 2.05 24.02 -14.00
CA VAL A 764 2.01 25.47 -14.18
C VAL A 764 1.50 25.86 -15.56
N ASP A 765 1.93 25.15 -16.61
CA ASP A 765 1.54 25.41 -17.99
C ASP A 765 0.05 25.13 -18.20
N VAL A 766 -0.46 24.00 -17.67
CA VAL A 766 -1.90 23.70 -17.66
C VAL A 766 -2.69 24.77 -16.92
N VAL A 767 -2.25 25.16 -15.72
CA VAL A 767 -2.95 26.19 -14.93
C VAL A 767 -2.99 27.51 -15.68
N ARG A 768 -1.86 27.95 -16.25
CA ARG A 768 -1.75 29.20 -17.00
C ARG A 768 -2.61 29.23 -18.26
N ARG A 769 -2.61 28.15 -19.04
CA ARG A 769 -3.34 28.08 -20.31
C ARG A 769 -4.82 27.85 -20.09
N ASP A 770 -5.17 26.85 -19.27
CA ASP A 770 -6.52 26.32 -19.23
C ASP A 770 -7.35 26.89 -18.09
N ILE A 771 -6.73 27.38 -17.00
CA ILE A 771 -7.46 27.76 -15.78
C ILE A 771 -7.48 29.28 -15.56
N LEU A 772 -6.31 29.93 -15.53
CA LEU A 772 -6.21 31.35 -15.21
C LEU A 772 -7.03 32.29 -16.13
N PRO A 773 -7.19 32.04 -17.45
CA PRO A 773 -8.00 32.93 -18.29
C PRO A 773 -9.48 32.97 -17.91
N ARG A 774 -9.97 31.96 -17.16
CA ARG A 774 -11.38 31.80 -16.80
C ARG A 774 -11.70 32.26 -15.37
N HIS A 775 -10.67 32.54 -14.56
CA HIS A 775 -10.81 32.84 -13.14
C HIS A 775 -9.96 34.03 -12.70
N LYS A 776 -10.55 34.91 -11.89
CA LYS A 776 -9.82 36.05 -11.31
C LYS A 776 -8.80 35.63 -10.26
N ARG A 777 -9.16 34.65 -9.43
CA ARG A 777 -8.35 34.11 -8.34
C ARG A 777 -8.47 32.59 -8.29
N THR A 778 -7.31 31.92 -8.21
CA THR A 778 -7.16 30.47 -8.24
C THR A 778 -6.33 30.00 -7.05
N LEU A 779 -6.85 29.02 -6.31
CA LEU A 779 -6.18 28.39 -5.18
C LEU A 779 -5.51 27.10 -5.65
N VAL A 780 -4.19 27.04 -5.62
CA VAL A 780 -3.42 25.84 -5.98
C VAL A 780 -3.01 25.12 -4.71
N VAL A 781 -3.49 23.89 -4.53
CA VAL A 781 -3.25 23.06 -3.34
C VAL A 781 -2.32 21.91 -3.69
N THR A 782 -1.21 21.80 -2.97
CA THR A 782 -0.20 20.75 -3.19
C THR A 782 0.28 20.10 -1.88
N LEU A 783 1.24 19.17 -1.95
CA LEU A 783 1.91 18.63 -0.77
C LEU A 783 2.85 19.67 -0.14
N LYS A 784 2.96 19.67 1.19
CA LYS A 784 3.77 20.64 1.95
C LYS A 784 5.21 20.79 1.45
N ASN A 785 5.84 19.68 1.05
CA ASN A 785 7.21 19.67 0.52
C ASN A 785 7.33 20.23 -0.91
N ASN A 786 6.23 20.29 -1.67
CA ASN A 786 6.20 20.80 -3.04
C ASN A 786 5.76 22.26 -3.14
N ALA A 787 5.09 22.80 -2.11
CA ALA A 787 4.55 24.16 -2.10
C ALA A 787 5.58 25.22 -2.48
N THR A 788 6.78 25.19 -1.90
CA THR A 788 7.86 26.14 -2.22
C THR A 788 8.28 26.11 -3.69
N SER A 789 8.27 24.94 -4.32
CA SER A 789 8.64 24.78 -5.72
C SER A 789 7.60 25.43 -6.64
N LEU A 790 6.31 25.11 -6.44
CA LEU A 790 5.21 25.73 -7.19
C LEU A 790 5.10 27.23 -6.93
N SER A 791 5.30 27.70 -5.70
CA SER A 791 5.31 29.13 -5.38
C SER A 791 6.37 29.91 -6.16
N ARG A 792 7.54 29.30 -6.41
CA ARG A 792 8.57 29.94 -7.25
C ARG A 792 8.17 30.01 -8.72
N LEU A 793 7.53 28.97 -9.25
CA LEU A 793 7.10 28.94 -10.64
C LEU A 793 5.91 29.87 -10.93
N PHE A 794 5.02 30.06 -9.94
CA PHE A 794 3.90 31.01 -9.98
C PHE A 794 4.25 32.41 -9.44
N ALA A 795 5.54 32.76 -9.32
CA ALA A 795 5.93 34.02 -8.66
C ALA A 795 5.26 35.27 -9.25
N ASN A 796 5.12 35.32 -10.58
CA ASN A 796 4.44 36.43 -11.26
C ASN A 796 2.95 36.46 -10.92
N GLU A 797 2.25 35.33 -11.05
CA GLU A 797 0.81 35.23 -10.78
C GLU A 797 0.46 35.47 -9.31
N ILE A 798 1.37 35.10 -8.40
CA ILE A 798 1.24 35.43 -6.96
C ILE A 798 1.39 36.94 -6.75
N SER A 799 2.37 37.58 -7.41
CA SER A 799 2.54 39.04 -7.32
C SER A 799 1.37 39.82 -7.91
N GLU A 800 0.66 39.24 -8.88
CA GLU A 800 -0.56 39.78 -9.48
C GLU A 800 -1.84 39.38 -8.71
N GLU A 801 -1.71 38.68 -7.57
CA GLU A 801 -2.83 38.15 -6.77
C GLU A 801 -3.80 37.23 -7.55
N LYS A 802 -3.36 36.64 -8.65
CA LYS A 802 -4.15 35.68 -9.45
C LYS A 802 -4.08 34.26 -8.90
N VAL A 803 -2.94 33.89 -8.31
CA VAL A 803 -2.70 32.55 -7.77
C VAL A 803 -2.28 32.63 -6.31
N THR A 804 -2.83 31.75 -5.49
CA THR A 804 -2.30 31.44 -4.16
C THR A 804 -1.94 29.97 -4.09
N VAL A 805 -0.71 29.68 -3.66
CA VAL A 805 -0.24 28.31 -3.43
C VAL A 805 -0.39 27.98 -1.95
N ALA A 806 -1.20 26.97 -1.66
CA ALA A 806 -1.41 26.41 -0.34
C ALA A 806 -1.01 24.93 -0.30
N TYR A 807 -0.96 24.36 0.91
CA TYR A 807 -0.69 22.95 1.09
C TYR A 807 -1.72 22.26 1.99
N ASP A 808 -1.85 20.95 1.78
CA ASP A 808 -2.61 20.01 2.61
C ASP A 808 -2.40 20.30 4.11
N GLY A 809 -3.49 20.58 4.83
CA GLY A 809 -3.51 20.85 6.27
C GLY A 809 -3.46 22.34 6.67
N ASN A 810 -3.11 23.26 5.76
CA ASN A 810 -3.13 24.70 6.05
C ASN A 810 -4.42 25.41 5.58
N LEU A 811 -5.30 24.71 4.89
CA LEU A 811 -6.55 25.28 4.38
C LEU A 811 -7.62 25.45 5.45
N ILE A 812 -7.58 24.65 6.52
CA ILE A 812 -8.63 24.62 7.55
C ILE A 812 -8.65 25.99 8.29
N GLY A 813 -9.78 26.38 8.88
CA GLY A 813 -9.95 27.60 9.68
C GLY A 813 -9.84 28.96 8.95
N THR A 814 -9.17 29.06 7.80
CA THR A 814 -8.95 30.36 7.13
C THR A 814 -10.18 30.84 6.33
N ASN A 815 -10.37 32.16 6.32
CA ASN A 815 -11.36 32.87 5.50
C ASN A 815 -10.73 33.54 4.26
N GLU A 816 -9.41 33.40 4.07
CA GLU A 816 -8.63 34.08 3.01
C GLU A 816 -9.09 33.74 1.59
N TYR A 817 -9.73 32.59 1.39
CA TYR A 817 -10.08 32.09 0.05
C TYR A 817 -11.53 32.34 -0.36
N GLN A 818 -12.28 33.14 0.41
CA GLN A 818 -13.73 33.28 0.26
C GLN A 818 -14.21 33.82 -1.10
N ASP A 819 -13.36 34.58 -1.79
CA ASP A 819 -13.59 35.23 -3.08
C ASP A 819 -12.96 34.49 -4.27
N TYR A 820 -12.34 33.33 -4.02
CA TYR A 820 -11.76 32.47 -5.05
C TYR A 820 -12.87 31.70 -5.76
N THR A 821 -12.66 31.42 -7.04
CA THR A 821 -13.64 30.67 -7.87
C THR A 821 -13.06 29.43 -8.51
N CYS A 822 -11.79 29.12 -8.24
CA CYS A 822 -11.16 27.90 -8.69
C CYS A 822 -10.23 27.36 -7.61
N VAL A 823 -10.27 26.04 -7.41
CA VAL A 823 -9.31 25.28 -6.60
C VAL A 823 -8.69 24.17 -7.45
N VAL A 824 -7.37 24.01 -7.35
CA VAL A 824 -6.59 23.03 -8.12
C VAL A 824 -5.81 22.16 -7.15
N PHE A 825 -6.23 20.91 -6.99
CA PHE A 825 -5.48 19.91 -6.22
C PHE A 825 -4.46 19.23 -7.14
N THR A 826 -3.20 19.63 -7.01
CA THR A 826 -2.11 19.19 -7.92
C THR A 826 -1.56 17.82 -7.59
N SER A 827 -1.97 17.20 -6.48
CA SER A 827 -1.32 16.01 -5.96
C SER A 827 -2.31 15.11 -5.25
N ARG A 828 -2.08 13.81 -5.38
CA ARG A 828 -2.83 12.79 -4.63
C ARG A 828 -2.44 12.88 -3.15
N ILE A 829 -3.44 13.01 -2.30
CA ILE A 829 -3.29 12.98 -0.84
C ILE A 829 -3.25 11.52 -0.42
N GLU A 830 -2.19 11.13 0.30
CA GLU A 830 -2.00 9.78 0.80
C GLU A 830 -1.85 9.80 2.32
N TYR A 831 -2.66 8.98 3.00
CA TYR A 831 -2.64 8.83 4.44
C TYR A 831 -1.75 7.66 4.86
N PRO A 832 -1.11 7.72 6.05
CA PRO A 832 -0.35 6.60 6.58
C PRO A 832 -1.24 5.34 6.67
N PRO A 833 -0.77 4.16 6.21
CA PRO A 833 -1.54 2.92 6.30
C PRO A 833 -2.08 2.63 7.71
N ALA A 834 -1.27 2.86 8.73
CA ALA A 834 -1.65 2.71 10.13
C ALA A 834 -2.90 3.51 10.55
N LEU A 835 -3.09 4.71 9.96
CA LEU A 835 -4.29 5.51 10.20
C LEU A 835 -5.51 4.88 9.55
N ILE A 836 -5.37 4.42 8.30
CA ILE A 836 -6.43 3.74 7.55
C ILE A 836 -6.88 2.48 8.28
N GLU A 837 -5.93 1.69 8.74
CA GLU A 837 -6.16 0.45 9.50
C GLU A 837 -6.82 0.71 10.86
N ALA A 838 -6.46 1.78 11.57
CA ALA A 838 -7.10 2.11 12.84
C ALA A 838 -8.57 2.55 12.66
N ASN A 839 -8.88 3.33 11.62
CA ASN A 839 -10.26 3.65 11.27
C ASN A 839 -11.02 2.38 10.83
N HIS A 840 -10.41 1.50 10.04
CA HIS A 840 -10.98 0.21 9.65
C HIS A 840 -11.32 -0.65 10.88
N ALA A 841 -10.37 -0.84 11.79
CA ALA A 841 -10.57 -1.60 13.02
C ALA A 841 -11.69 -1.04 13.90
N LEU A 842 -11.79 0.30 13.99
CA LEU A 842 -12.88 0.96 14.69
C LEU A 842 -14.24 0.57 14.09
N VAL A 843 -14.35 0.60 12.76
CA VAL A 843 -15.57 0.27 12.03
C VAL A 843 -15.97 -1.20 12.25
N GLU A 844 -15.03 -2.11 12.05
CA GLU A 844 -15.26 -3.55 12.23
C GLU A 844 -15.77 -3.90 13.63
N GLN A 845 -15.23 -3.27 14.68
CA GLN A 845 -15.68 -3.48 16.05
C GLN A 845 -16.98 -2.78 16.40
N SER A 846 -17.13 -1.52 15.99
CA SER A 846 -18.21 -0.64 16.47
C SER A 846 -19.50 -0.79 15.67
N ILE A 847 -19.39 -1.15 14.40
CA ILE A 847 -20.52 -1.27 13.48
C ILE A 847 -20.83 -2.74 13.20
N LEU A 848 -19.83 -3.56 12.85
CA LEU A 848 -20.07 -4.96 12.50
C LEU A 848 -20.09 -5.91 13.71
N GLY A 849 -19.78 -5.40 14.90
CA GLY A 849 -19.80 -6.18 16.15
C GLY A 849 -18.79 -7.32 16.19
N ARG A 850 -17.85 -7.36 15.23
CA ARG A 850 -16.83 -8.41 15.15
C ARG A 850 -15.87 -8.27 16.30
N SER A 851 -15.67 -9.37 17.02
CA SER A 851 -14.66 -9.40 18.08
C SER A 851 -13.27 -9.27 17.48
N MET A 852 -12.32 -8.78 18.26
CA MET A 852 -10.92 -8.73 17.82
C MET A 852 -10.35 -10.12 17.51
N ASP A 853 -10.88 -11.15 18.16
CA ASP A 853 -10.44 -12.52 17.96
C ASP A 853 -11.02 -13.10 16.64
N GLU A 854 -12.23 -12.67 16.25
CA GLU A 854 -12.89 -13.01 14.98
C GLU A 854 -12.26 -12.31 13.76
N LEU A 855 -11.73 -11.09 13.94
CA LEU A 855 -11.12 -10.33 12.85
C LEU A 855 -9.80 -10.94 12.35
N GLY A 856 -9.26 -11.92 13.07
CA GLY A 856 -7.90 -12.40 12.85
C GLY A 856 -6.89 -11.32 13.24
N TYR A 857 -5.81 -11.70 13.90
CA TYR A 857 -4.74 -10.76 14.25
C TYR A 857 -4.31 -9.97 13.01
N PHE A 858 -4.46 -8.64 13.05
CA PHE A 858 -4.26 -7.70 11.93
C PHE A 858 -3.06 -8.09 11.06
N GLY A 859 -3.34 -8.79 9.96
CA GLY A 859 -2.35 -9.16 8.98
C GLY A 859 -2.02 -7.99 8.07
N THR A 860 -0.89 -8.08 7.36
CA THR A 860 -0.65 -7.22 6.21
C THR A 860 -1.84 -7.31 5.29
N TYR A 861 -2.66 -6.26 5.23
CA TYR A 861 -3.72 -6.18 4.25
C TYR A 861 -3.06 -6.22 2.87
N GLY A 862 -3.45 -7.23 2.09
CA GLY A 862 -3.00 -7.37 0.74
C GLY A 862 -3.30 -6.09 -0.04
N THR A 863 -2.48 -5.83 -1.04
CA THR A 863 -2.82 -4.85 -2.05
C THR A 863 -2.76 -5.51 -3.41
N PHE A 864 -3.71 -5.16 -4.28
CA PHE A 864 -3.68 -5.57 -5.67
C PHE A 864 -3.51 -4.34 -6.56
N ARG A 865 -3.05 -4.54 -7.80
CA ARG A 865 -3.01 -3.48 -8.80
C ARG A 865 -4.17 -3.62 -9.77
N TYR A 866 -4.75 -2.48 -10.12
CA TYR A 866 -5.74 -2.37 -11.18
C TYR A 866 -5.53 -1.04 -11.92
N ARG A 867 -5.38 -1.07 -13.25
CA ARG A 867 -5.14 0.10 -14.12
C ARG A 867 -4.02 1.02 -13.61
N ASN A 868 -2.88 0.42 -13.24
CA ASN A 868 -1.71 1.10 -12.69
C ASN A 868 -2.01 1.86 -11.37
N ARG A 869 -2.94 1.38 -10.55
CA ARG A 869 -3.22 1.90 -9.20
C ARG A 869 -3.28 0.76 -8.19
N VAL A 870 -2.78 1.03 -6.99
CA VAL A 870 -2.77 0.09 -5.87
C VAL A 870 -4.03 0.27 -5.02
N TYR A 871 -4.77 -0.81 -4.80
CA TYR A 871 -5.97 -0.88 -3.95
C TYR A 871 -5.73 -1.80 -2.77
N TYR A 872 -6.42 -1.58 -1.65
CA TYR A 872 -6.44 -2.54 -0.54
C TYR A 872 -7.33 -3.73 -0.91
N THR A 873 -6.93 -4.96 -0.58
CA THR A 873 -7.83 -6.11 -0.77
C THR A 873 -9.09 -5.99 0.10
N SER A 874 -9.00 -5.33 1.25
CA SER A 874 -10.15 -4.97 2.07
C SER A 874 -10.89 -3.75 1.48
N ALA A 875 -12.15 -3.96 1.09
CA ALA A 875 -13.03 -2.90 0.62
C ALA A 875 -13.29 -1.84 1.71
N SER A 876 -13.42 -2.24 2.98
CA SER A 876 -13.60 -1.31 4.09
C SER A 876 -12.36 -0.43 4.34
N MET A 877 -11.15 -0.95 4.17
CA MET A 877 -9.94 -0.11 4.20
C MET A 877 -9.87 0.88 3.04
N GLU A 878 -10.23 0.41 1.84
CA GLU A 878 -10.29 1.29 0.68
C GLU A 878 -11.35 2.38 0.85
N ALA A 879 -12.48 2.06 1.48
CA ALA A 879 -13.53 3.03 1.84
C ALA A 879 -13.00 4.09 2.82
N VAL A 880 -12.24 3.70 3.84
CA VAL A 880 -11.58 4.65 4.74
C VAL A 880 -10.61 5.56 3.97
N ARG A 881 -9.80 5.00 3.06
CA ARG A 881 -8.88 5.77 2.20
C ARG A 881 -9.64 6.77 1.33
N LEU A 882 -10.76 6.34 0.74
CA LEU A 882 -11.65 7.17 -0.07
C LEU A 882 -12.22 8.32 0.76
N LEU A 883 -12.84 8.04 1.92
CA LEU A 883 -13.46 9.02 2.81
C LEU A 883 -12.45 10.07 3.30
N LYS A 884 -11.27 9.63 3.77
CA LYS A 884 -10.21 10.55 4.23
C LYS A 884 -9.73 11.49 3.12
N THR A 885 -9.56 10.95 1.92
CA THR A 885 -9.14 11.75 0.75
C THR A 885 -10.23 12.75 0.34
N ALA A 886 -11.48 12.30 0.30
CA ALA A 886 -12.63 13.15 -0.03
C ALA A 886 -12.83 14.26 0.99
N GLU A 887 -12.75 13.93 2.30
CA GLU A 887 -12.86 14.88 3.40
C GLU A 887 -11.88 16.06 3.23
N ASN A 888 -10.59 15.77 3.02
CA ASN A 888 -9.56 16.80 2.89
C ASN A 888 -9.83 17.73 1.68
N MET A 889 -10.13 17.14 0.53
CA MET A 889 -10.43 17.90 -0.69
C MET A 889 -11.67 18.78 -0.52
N VAL A 890 -12.74 18.25 0.09
CA VAL A 890 -13.95 19.00 0.38
C VAL A 890 -13.67 20.12 1.38
N GLN A 891 -12.90 19.87 2.43
CA GLN A 891 -12.62 20.87 3.47
C GLN A 891 -11.85 22.08 2.92
N GLY A 892 -10.98 21.87 1.93
CA GLY A 892 -10.33 22.94 1.17
C GLY A 892 -11.30 23.64 0.20
N SER A 893 -12.06 22.85 -0.55
CA SER A 893 -12.95 23.36 -1.60
C SER A 893 -14.10 24.19 -1.06
N LEU A 894 -14.68 23.82 0.09
CA LEU A 894 -15.81 24.57 0.67
C LEU A 894 -15.43 25.98 1.16
N ARG A 895 -14.16 26.38 1.08
CA ARG A 895 -13.69 27.71 1.46
C ARG A 895 -13.70 28.72 0.32
N ILE A 896 -13.79 28.25 -0.92
CA ILE A 896 -13.94 29.11 -2.10
C ILE A 896 -15.41 29.43 -2.36
N ASP A 897 -15.66 30.51 -3.10
CA ASP A 897 -16.98 31.03 -3.48
C ASP A 897 -18.04 31.02 -2.35
N ARG A 898 -17.79 31.76 -1.26
CA ARG A 898 -18.65 31.72 -0.07
C ARG A 898 -19.93 32.54 -0.16
N ASP A 899 -20.20 33.17 -1.30
CA ASP A 899 -21.46 33.86 -1.54
C ASP A 899 -22.55 32.85 -1.93
N PRO A 900 -23.58 32.64 -1.09
CA PRO A 900 -24.64 31.69 -1.39
C PRO A 900 -25.49 32.05 -2.62
N ASN A 901 -25.41 33.29 -3.10
CA ASN A 901 -26.12 33.77 -4.29
C ASN A 901 -25.21 33.88 -5.51
N SER A 902 -23.96 33.41 -5.41
CA SER A 902 -23.03 33.44 -6.52
C SER A 902 -23.58 32.67 -7.71
N SER A 903 -23.66 33.34 -8.86
CA SER A 903 -23.93 32.71 -10.16
C SER A 903 -22.65 32.47 -10.96
N GLN A 904 -21.49 32.83 -10.39
CA GLN A 904 -20.20 32.67 -11.05
C GLN A 904 -19.87 31.18 -11.16
N LYS A 905 -19.30 30.76 -12.31
CA LYS A 905 -18.85 29.38 -12.46
C LYS A 905 -17.70 29.11 -11.49
N VAL A 906 -17.80 28.02 -10.74
CA VAL A 906 -16.78 27.56 -9.79
C VAL A 906 -16.17 26.27 -10.27
N GLU A 907 -14.85 26.14 -10.17
CA GLU A 907 -14.15 24.95 -10.68
C GLU A 907 -13.27 24.28 -9.63
N MET A 908 -13.32 22.96 -9.63
CA MET A 908 -12.49 22.09 -8.79
C MET A 908 -11.70 21.14 -9.68
N TRP A 909 -10.39 21.36 -9.78
CA TRP A 909 -9.50 20.56 -10.62
C TRP A 909 -8.77 19.52 -9.76
N LEU A 910 -8.89 18.25 -10.12
CA LEU A 910 -8.32 17.12 -9.40
C LEU A 910 -7.27 16.41 -10.24
N PHE A 911 -6.00 16.54 -9.89
CA PHE A 911 -4.90 15.77 -10.49
C PHE A 911 -4.82 14.35 -9.86
N ASP A 912 -5.96 13.64 -9.93
CA ASP A 912 -6.11 12.26 -9.50
C ASP A 912 -6.99 11.46 -10.48
N LYS A 913 -6.42 10.40 -11.06
CA LYS A 913 -7.10 9.48 -11.98
C LYS A 913 -8.15 8.58 -11.32
N ASN A 914 -8.38 8.66 -10.00
CA ASN A 914 -9.42 7.89 -9.31
C ASN A 914 -10.85 8.39 -9.63
N PRO A 915 -11.63 7.71 -10.51
CA PRO A 915 -12.96 8.20 -10.88
C PRO A 915 -13.95 8.19 -9.70
N TYR A 916 -13.79 7.24 -8.78
CA TYR A 916 -14.69 7.07 -7.64
C TYR A 916 -14.59 8.21 -6.63
N LEU A 917 -13.42 8.84 -6.51
CA LEU A 917 -13.24 9.97 -5.59
C LEU A 917 -14.06 11.19 -6.02
N ALA A 918 -13.98 11.55 -7.31
CA ALA A 918 -14.72 12.69 -7.85
C ALA A 918 -16.23 12.43 -7.83
N GLN A 919 -16.66 11.22 -8.20
CA GLN A 919 -18.05 10.79 -8.12
C GLN A 919 -18.58 10.83 -6.68
N PHE A 920 -17.81 10.32 -5.72
CA PHE A 920 -18.19 10.34 -4.30
C PHE A 920 -18.37 11.76 -3.78
N ILE A 921 -17.41 12.66 -4.05
CA ILE A 921 -17.49 14.07 -3.66
C ILE A 921 -18.74 14.74 -4.24
N GLN A 922 -19.01 14.53 -5.54
CA GLN A 922 -20.20 15.06 -6.22
C GLN A 922 -21.50 14.55 -5.57
N GLN A 923 -21.62 13.24 -5.36
CA GLN A 923 -22.87 12.63 -4.89
C GLN A 923 -23.13 12.93 -3.41
N LYS A 924 -22.09 12.95 -2.56
CA LYS A 924 -22.25 13.12 -1.12
C LYS A 924 -22.28 14.57 -0.69
N LYS A 925 -21.42 15.42 -1.25
CA LYS A 925 -21.22 16.79 -0.76
C LYS A 925 -21.61 17.87 -1.77
N LEU A 926 -21.10 17.81 -2.99
CA LEU A 926 -21.28 18.85 -4.00
C LEU A 926 -22.46 18.52 -4.93
N LYS A 927 -23.62 18.25 -4.34
CA LYS A 927 -24.79 17.74 -5.07
C LYS A 927 -25.24 18.70 -6.19
N GLY A 928 -25.36 18.16 -7.40
CA GLY A 928 -25.79 18.90 -8.58
C GLY A 928 -24.68 19.62 -9.34
N CYS A 929 -23.40 19.51 -8.93
CA CYS A 929 -22.28 19.97 -9.75
C CYS A 929 -22.08 19.09 -10.99
N LEU A 930 -21.45 19.63 -12.02
CA LEU A 930 -20.99 18.85 -13.17
C LEU A 930 -19.69 18.11 -12.83
N LEU A 931 -19.47 16.95 -13.48
CA LEU A 931 -18.24 16.17 -13.38
C LEU A 931 -17.74 15.86 -14.78
N GLU A 932 -16.52 16.27 -15.09
CA GLU A 932 -15.88 16.08 -16.39
C GLU A 932 -14.49 15.44 -16.21
N THR A 933 -14.09 14.57 -17.14
CA THR A 933 -12.76 13.97 -17.16
C THR A 933 -11.90 14.64 -18.22
N VAL A 934 -10.70 15.10 -17.85
CA VAL A 934 -9.79 15.86 -18.71
C VAL A 934 -8.46 15.12 -18.89
N ALA A 935 -7.95 15.09 -20.12
CA ALA A 935 -6.60 14.61 -20.42
C ALA A 935 -5.71 15.80 -20.79
N PHE A 936 -4.46 15.79 -20.34
CA PHE A 936 -3.49 16.85 -20.60
C PHE A 936 -2.36 16.31 -21.46
N GLU A 937 -2.05 17.01 -22.55
CA GLU A 937 -1.00 16.59 -23.48
C GLU A 937 0.40 16.74 -22.86
N GLU A 938 0.57 17.72 -21.96
CA GLU A 938 1.80 18.00 -21.21
C GLU A 938 2.25 16.81 -20.36
N PHE A 939 1.30 15.94 -19.99
CA PHE A 939 1.56 14.78 -19.16
C PHE A 939 1.50 13.44 -19.92
N LYS A 940 1.31 13.48 -21.25
CA LYS A 940 1.67 12.35 -22.11
C LYS A 940 3.18 12.21 -21.97
N GLN A 941 3.67 11.03 -21.55
CA GLN A 941 5.10 10.80 -21.32
C GLN A 941 5.92 11.18 -22.56
N LYS A 942 6.48 12.40 -22.59
CA LYS A 942 7.72 12.63 -23.31
C LYS A 942 8.81 12.12 -22.38
N LYS A 943 9.41 10.98 -22.69
CA LYS A 943 10.68 10.56 -22.05
C LYS A 943 11.63 11.75 -22.23
N SER A 944 11.91 12.49 -21.15
CA SER A 944 12.58 13.80 -21.12
C SER A 944 13.43 14.13 -22.37
N ASP A 945 12.83 14.84 -23.34
CA ASP A 945 13.47 15.20 -24.62
C ASP A 945 14.88 15.79 -24.35
N ALA A 946 15.04 16.63 -23.32
CA ALA A 946 16.30 17.33 -23.04
C ALA A 946 17.50 16.41 -22.69
N ALA A 947 17.30 15.34 -21.93
CA ALA A 947 18.38 14.40 -21.60
C ALA A 947 18.75 13.55 -22.84
N THR A 948 17.74 13.19 -23.62
CA THR A 948 17.86 12.44 -24.87
C THR A 948 18.56 13.26 -25.96
N TYR A 949 18.19 14.53 -26.15
CA TYR A 949 18.88 15.45 -27.07
C TYR A 949 20.32 15.69 -26.66
N LYS A 950 20.61 15.86 -25.36
CA LYS A 950 21.99 16.05 -24.89
C LYS A 950 22.86 14.81 -25.13
N LEU A 951 22.29 13.61 -24.94
CA LEU A 951 22.96 12.35 -25.28
C LEU A 951 23.15 12.19 -26.80
N ALA A 952 22.19 12.65 -27.60
CA ALA A 952 22.29 12.69 -29.05
C ALA A 952 23.39 13.65 -29.52
N ASP A 953 23.47 14.86 -28.95
CA ASP A 953 24.53 15.83 -29.25
C ASP A 953 25.93 15.28 -28.93
N ILE A 954 26.09 14.62 -27.78
CA ILE A 954 27.36 13.97 -27.40
C ILE A 954 27.73 12.86 -28.40
N ALA A 955 26.74 12.08 -28.86
CA ALA A 955 26.97 11.06 -29.88
C ALA A 955 27.39 11.69 -31.21
N VAL A 956 26.71 12.75 -31.66
CA VAL A 956 27.01 13.49 -32.89
C VAL A 956 28.43 14.06 -32.87
N GLU A 957 28.82 14.72 -31.78
CA GLU A 957 30.17 15.30 -31.64
C GLU A 957 31.26 14.22 -31.63
N ALA A 958 31.01 13.08 -30.98
CA ALA A 958 31.94 11.95 -30.97
C ALA A 958 32.12 11.33 -32.37
N LEU A 959 31.05 11.27 -33.15
CA LEU A 959 31.05 10.72 -34.52
C LEU A 959 31.70 11.68 -35.52
N GLN A 960 31.55 13.01 -35.35
CA GLN A 960 32.23 14.01 -36.18
C GLN A 960 33.76 13.95 -36.09
N GLN A 961 34.29 13.47 -34.96
CA GLN A 961 35.73 13.38 -34.71
C GLN A 961 36.34 12.04 -35.13
N ARG A 962 35.54 11.17 -35.76
CA ARG A 962 35.91 9.82 -36.15
C ARG A 962 36.01 9.67 -37.67
N ALA A 963 36.81 8.68 -38.08
CA ALA A 963 36.91 8.26 -39.48
C ALA A 963 35.92 7.13 -39.82
N ASP A 964 35.30 6.50 -38.81
CA ASP A 964 34.33 5.42 -38.92
C ASP A 964 32.93 5.85 -38.46
N ASP A 965 31.89 5.42 -39.19
CA ASP A 965 30.49 5.82 -38.95
C ASP A 965 29.84 5.10 -37.74
N LYS A 966 30.63 4.58 -36.80
CA LYS A 966 30.17 3.73 -35.69
C LYS A 966 30.62 4.25 -34.33
N LEU A 967 29.68 4.30 -33.37
CA LEU A 967 29.95 4.64 -31.97
C LEU A 967 29.45 3.53 -31.03
N PRO A 968 30.36 2.77 -30.38
CA PRO A 968 29.97 1.72 -29.44
C PRO A 968 29.23 2.26 -28.20
N LYS A 969 28.18 1.55 -27.75
CA LYS A 969 27.36 1.95 -26.56
C LYS A 969 28.22 2.20 -25.32
N LYS A 970 29.13 1.29 -25.01
CA LYS A 970 30.04 1.40 -23.86
C LYS A 970 30.86 2.69 -23.86
N GLU A 971 31.22 3.17 -25.05
CA GLU A 971 32.02 4.37 -25.22
C GLU A 971 31.16 5.64 -25.14
N LEU A 972 29.98 5.64 -25.77
CA LEU A 972 28.99 6.72 -25.60
C LEU A 972 28.59 6.89 -24.12
N ALA A 973 28.46 5.78 -23.38
CA ALA A 973 28.16 5.80 -21.94
C ALA A 973 29.26 6.52 -21.16
N LYS A 974 30.51 6.24 -21.54
CA LYS A 974 31.70 6.84 -20.94
C LYS A 974 31.80 8.33 -21.25
N LEU A 975 31.53 8.75 -22.48
CA LEU A 975 31.52 10.16 -22.90
C LEU A 975 30.40 10.96 -22.21
N ALA A 976 29.23 10.34 -22.02
CA ALA A 976 28.10 10.95 -21.32
C ALA A 976 28.18 10.86 -19.79
N GLY A 977 29.19 10.19 -19.23
CA GLY A 977 29.37 10.05 -17.78
C GLY A 977 28.29 9.19 -17.09
N ILE A 978 27.67 8.25 -17.80
CA ILE A 978 26.57 7.41 -17.30
C ILE A 978 26.90 5.92 -17.39
N LYS A 979 26.18 5.07 -16.64
CA LYS A 979 26.32 3.61 -16.74
C LYS A 979 25.73 3.10 -18.06
N GLU A 980 26.38 2.13 -18.71
CA GLU A 980 25.98 1.60 -20.03
C GLU A 980 24.52 1.13 -20.11
N ARG A 981 24.00 0.51 -19.04
CA ARG A 981 22.58 0.12 -18.93
C ARG A 981 21.58 1.28 -18.99
N ALA A 982 22.02 2.50 -18.70
CA ALA A 982 21.18 3.70 -18.71
C ALA A 982 21.06 4.33 -20.11
N LEU A 983 21.85 3.89 -21.10
CA LEU A 983 21.73 4.34 -22.49
C LEU A 983 20.53 3.75 -23.21
N ALA A 984 20.19 2.48 -22.92
CA ALA A 984 19.12 1.76 -23.62
C ALA A 984 17.74 2.40 -23.42
N TRP A 985 17.58 3.21 -22.36
CA TRP A 985 16.31 3.81 -21.96
C TRP A 985 16.12 5.25 -22.44
N ASN A 986 17.19 5.90 -22.96
CA ASN A 986 17.26 7.36 -23.05
C ASN A 986 17.69 7.93 -24.42
N LEU A 987 17.90 7.12 -25.46
CA LEU A 987 18.32 7.63 -26.79
C LEU A 987 17.44 7.07 -27.92
N SER A 988 16.55 7.88 -28.48
CA SER A 988 15.71 7.51 -29.63
C SER A 988 16.44 7.74 -30.97
N ARG A 989 16.11 6.98 -32.01
CA ARG A 989 16.66 7.20 -33.36
C ARG A 989 16.25 8.56 -33.95
N GLU A 990 15.04 9.00 -33.66
CA GLU A 990 14.50 10.27 -34.17
C GLU A 990 15.22 11.49 -33.57
N ASP A 991 15.57 11.45 -32.28
CA ASP A 991 16.28 12.57 -31.64
C ASP A 991 17.73 12.66 -32.09
N VAL A 992 18.37 11.50 -32.34
CA VAL A 992 19.69 11.46 -32.99
C VAL A 992 19.63 12.05 -34.38
N GLN A 993 18.64 11.67 -35.18
CA GLN A 993 18.42 12.20 -36.53
C GLN A 993 18.21 13.73 -36.52
N LYS A 994 17.37 14.23 -35.62
CA LYS A 994 17.13 15.68 -35.44
C LYS A 994 18.38 16.44 -34.97
N ALA A 995 19.16 15.88 -34.06
CA ALA A 995 20.43 16.49 -33.60
C ALA A 995 21.46 16.59 -34.75
N PHE A 996 21.53 15.57 -35.60
CA PHE A 996 22.38 15.59 -36.80
C PHE A 996 21.93 16.63 -37.84
N GLU A 997 20.62 16.75 -38.07
CA GLU A 997 20.06 17.77 -38.97
C GLU A 997 20.33 19.19 -38.47
N GLN A 998 20.21 19.44 -37.16
CA GLN A 998 20.52 20.72 -36.53
C GLN A 998 22.00 21.12 -36.68
N LYS A 999 22.91 20.15 -36.79
CA LYS A 999 24.34 20.37 -37.02
C LYS A 999 24.72 20.37 -38.51
N GLY A 1000 23.74 20.29 -39.42
CA GLY A 1000 23.94 20.38 -40.86
C GLY A 1000 24.57 19.13 -41.51
N LEU A 1001 24.42 17.96 -40.89
CA LEU A 1001 24.99 16.70 -41.37
C LEU A 1001 23.94 15.82 -42.08
N LYS A 1002 24.34 15.08 -43.13
CA LYS A 1002 23.48 14.13 -43.90
C LYS A 1002 23.98 12.71 -43.75
N ILE A 1003 23.11 11.73 -43.49
CA ILE A 1003 23.58 10.37 -43.16
C ILE A 1003 22.76 9.21 -43.76
N SER A 1004 23.47 8.12 -44.07
CA SER A 1004 23.00 6.76 -44.35
C SER A 1004 22.81 5.89 -43.08
N HIS A 1005 21.55 5.76 -42.66
CA HIS A 1005 20.87 4.64 -41.95
C HIS A 1005 21.52 3.70 -40.89
N ARG A 1006 22.76 3.82 -40.38
CA ARG A 1006 23.25 2.90 -39.31
C ARG A 1006 24.15 3.55 -38.27
N TYR A 1007 23.57 4.06 -37.18
CA TYR A 1007 24.34 4.81 -36.17
C TYR A 1007 24.78 4.08 -34.90
N VAL A 1008 24.22 2.91 -34.57
CA VAL A 1008 24.62 2.20 -33.35
C VAL A 1008 24.56 0.69 -33.60
N GLU A 1009 25.71 0.03 -33.72
CA GLU A 1009 25.75 -1.43 -33.65
C GLU A 1009 25.50 -1.90 -32.22
N ARG A 1010 24.46 -2.70 -32.01
CA ARG A 1010 24.27 -3.48 -30.79
C ARG A 1010 25.32 -4.60 -30.82
N SER A 1011 26.38 -4.48 -30.02
CA SER A 1011 27.36 -5.56 -29.79
C SER A 1011 26.78 -6.66 -28.91
#